data_AF-A0A191YU75-F1
#
_entry.id   AF-A0A191YU75-F1
#
_cell.length_a   1.000
_cell.length_b   1.000
_cell.length_c   1.000
_cell.angle_alpha   90.00
_cell.angle_beta   90.00
_cell.angle_gamma   90.00
#
_symmetry.space_group_name_H-M   'P 1'
#
loop_
_entity.id
_entity.type
_entity.pdbx_description
1 polymer ?
#
loop_
_entity_poly.entity_id
_entity_poly.type
_entity_poly.pdbx_seq_one_letter_code
_entity_poly.pdbx_strand_id
1 'polypeptide(L)'
;MALIDEVKIICDRLAMDAGWHDLLLQHGLDIKACPLEAELKKQLPVDRTVNGFEDFSLKGNCAIEAGNPSRSLLYHAFASPNVTTDSKGNALTIYPTAAEIETVLNYVYGVCPPGLEALFEQAGEGAVLAIVVFAIEYRPGPGTVHGKHADLCFSRTGIARVGTAPAWYDPQRRGFLPWVEDDPKAIRVMPARFSAYIAVQRKGDAARFGPQSFQPGDEERDFWTPLHKLFEGTECIAGMELNVNLECYHINDKLRRFHLKFPEPDWQEPVLSGPPFVLTDGLAHWADETGSGQGLLLPVAQRGLVEKATYDHQDVFFTIPAEPNYRGYIINRRYKLLEDGSIDDLNLNPDVVNIVKAGGYRALHFIDFTAEGWVRASCPMLETVIPDNAVAYSIIAAPDFYPASSQRELLEWSDQQQFPQPFFGQSLRVLSNLRAAGNPDLNGNYFQPDDKGVTAIVSHPVEVEDRAASGARTTNGRASWLSDRAAGSLSPGWEISGPDGGGPRPASLCGYELGSPFTEDVRICASIGGYWPAVSPDTSRTFEPNASRVPIIPLTDEEGGQADSGSWDGVDGPRLLTDAQGKQVVEYTAFDHCDYTKNALAGLLSLHRTAQTSADDYARRIWTLHNAFTALGASTRQQKAEWSVLSFRKITRPHAALEFAEQEAGAVLQGDIHCYQIYKPDKGSLSTPPGDFTKRQVEILEMTCSFVGEEALLSKRGDAAWTVQYLG
;
A
#
# COMPACT_ATOMS: atom_id res chain seq x y z
N MET A 1 30.67 -15.94 -13.29
CA MET A 1 30.82 -17.15 -12.43
C MET A 1 29.68 -18.08 -12.80
N ALA A 2 29.79 -19.40 -12.62
CA ALA A 2 28.63 -20.25 -12.90
C ALA A 2 27.57 -20.03 -11.81
N LEU A 3 26.29 -20.08 -12.15
CA LEU A 3 25.20 -19.85 -11.17
C LEU A 3 25.29 -20.79 -9.96
N ILE A 4 25.69 -22.05 -10.17
CA ILE A 4 25.86 -23.02 -9.09
C ILE A 4 26.97 -22.61 -8.09
N ASP A 5 28.03 -21.96 -8.55
CA ASP A 5 29.11 -21.49 -7.68
C ASP A 5 28.61 -20.31 -6.81
N GLU A 6 27.78 -19.43 -7.37
CA GLU A 6 27.12 -18.35 -6.62
C GLU A 6 26.16 -18.90 -5.58
N VAL A 7 25.30 -19.86 -5.95
CA VAL A 7 24.41 -20.55 -5.00
C VAL A 7 25.22 -21.23 -3.90
N LYS A 8 26.35 -21.84 -4.23
CA LYS A 8 27.24 -22.43 -3.22
C LYS A 8 27.78 -21.41 -2.23
N ILE A 9 28.21 -20.24 -2.69
CA ILE A 9 28.68 -19.15 -1.80
C ILE A 9 27.57 -18.73 -0.82
N ILE A 10 26.33 -18.62 -1.32
CA ILE A 10 25.17 -18.25 -0.50
C ILE A 10 24.88 -19.34 0.55
N CYS A 11 24.84 -20.60 0.13
CA CYS A 11 24.65 -21.75 1.01
C CYS A 11 25.74 -21.81 2.08
N ASP A 12 27.02 -21.69 1.70
CA ASP A 12 28.14 -21.72 2.64
C ASP A 12 28.04 -20.58 3.67
N ARG A 13 27.64 -19.37 3.25
CA ARG A 13 27.42 -18.20 4.13
C ARG A 13 26.28 -18.43 5.11
N LEU A 14 25.11 -18.86 4.63
CA LEU A 14 23.94 -19.07 5.49
C LEU A 14 24.14 -20.24 6.44
N ALA A 15 24.92 -21.24 6.04
CA ALA A 15 25.26 -22.39 6.87
C ALA A 15 26.35 -22.12 7.93
N MET A 16 26.83 -20.87 8.05
CA MET A 16 27.75 -20.43 9.11
C MET A 16 27.06 -20.35 10.48
N ASP A 17 25.75 -20.06 10.51
CA ASP A 17 24.98 -20.25 11.73
C ASP A 17 24.53 -21.71 11.87
N ALA A 18 24.30 -22.15 13.10
CA ALA A 18 23.78 -23.49 13.35
C ALA A 18 22.29 -23.64 12.98
N GLY A 19 21.63 -22.57 12.54
CA GLY A 19 20.19 -22.53 12.32
C GLY A 19 19.79 -23.06 10.94
N TRP A 20 20.30 -22.45 9.87
CA TRP A 20 19.89 -22.79 8.49
C TRP A 20 20.28 -24.21 8.09
N HIS A 21 21.49 -24.64 8.45
CA HIS A 21 21.97 -25.97 8.09
C HIS A 21 21.13 -27.06 8.78
N ASP A 22 20.92 -26.93 10.10
CA ASP A 22 20.10 -27.88 10.87
C ASP A 22 18.64 -27.90 10.40
N LEU A 23 18.08 -26.72 10.07
CA LEU A 23 16.73 -26.59 9.52
C LEU A 23 16.59 -27.35 8.19
N LEU A 24 17.48 -27.12 7.23
CA LEU A 24 17.38 -27.76 5.91
C LEU A 24 17.71 -29.27 5.97
N LEU A 25 18.58 -29.70 6.88
CA LEU A 25 18.84 -31.12 7.12
C LEU A 25 17.60 -31.87 7.62
N GLN A 26 16.68 -31.21 8.35
CA GLN A 26 15.40 -31.82 8.75
C GLN A 26 14.54 -32.22 7.55
N HIS A 27 14.63 -31.48 6.44
CA HIS A 27 13.99 -31.82 5.17
C HIS A 27 14.85 -32.75 4.29
N GLY A 28 15.99 -33.20 4.79
CA GLY A 28 16.95 -34.07 4.09
C GLY A 28 17.90 -33.35 3.14
N LEU A 29 18.00 -32.01 3.20
CA LEU A 29 18.86 -31.20 2.35
C LEU A 29 20.14 -30.78 3.09
N ASP A 30 21.30 -31.24 2.62
CA ASP A 30 22.60 -30.79 3.13
C ASP A 30 23.18 -29.66 2.27
N ILE A 31 22.94 -28.40 2.65
CA ILE A 31 23.47 -27.24 1.92
C ILE A 31 25.00 -27.09 1.97
N LYS A 32 25.71 -27.92 2.75
CA LYS A 32 27.18 -28.00 2.77
C LYS A 32 27.72 -29.14 1.89
N ALA A 33 26.86 -29.92 1.25
CA ALA A 33 27.27 -31.08 0.47
C ALA A 33 28.22 -30.71 -0.67
N CYS A 34 29.11 -31.64 -1.00
CA CYS A 34 30.03 -31.54 -2.13
C CYS A 34 29.97 -32.83 -2.97
N PRO A 35 29.58 -32.75 -4.26
CA PRO A 35 29.16 -31.56 -4.99
C PRO A 35 27.73 -31.11 -4.63
N LEU A 36 27.54 -29.79 -4.42
CA LEU A 36 26.23 -29.22 -4.08
C LEU A 36 25.18 -29.48 -5.17
N GLU A 37 25.57 -29.41 -6.44
CA GLU A 37 24.65 -29.59 -7.57
C GLU A 37 23.89 -30.93 -7.53
N ALA A 38 24.57 -32.02 -7.16
CA ALA A 38 23.95 -33.34 -7.05
C ALA A 38 22.97 -33.41 -5.88
N GLU A 39 23.30 -32.74 -4.78
CA GLU A 39 22.44 -32.66 -3.60
C GLU A 39 21.16 -31.86 -3.89
N LEU A 40 21.26 -30.77 -4.68
CA LEU A 40 20.10 -29.93 -5.00
C LEU A 40 19.03 -30.65 -5.86
N LYS A 41 19.44 -31.67 -6.62
CA LYS A 41 18.55 -32.48 -7.50
C LYS A 41 17.97 -33.72 -6.79
N LYS A 42 18.41 -34.01 -5.57
CA LYS A 42 17.99 -35.19 -4.82
C LYS A 42 16.49 -35.10 -4.45
N GLN A 43 15.82 -36.24 -4.41
CA GLN A 43 14.49 -36.32 -3.80
C GLN A 43 14.57 -36.15 -2.28
N LEU A 44 13.73 -35.27 -1.75
CA LEU A 44 13.71 -34.83 -0.36
C LEU A 44 12.39 -35.21 0.32
N PRO A 45 12.43 -35.79 1.53
CA PRO A 45 11.25 -36.01 2.35
C PRO A 45 10.83 -34.71 3.05
N VAL A 46 10.35 -33.71 2.29
CA VAL A 46 10.05 -32.38 2.82
C VAL A 46 8.94 -32.44 3.87
N ASP A 47 9.31 -32.20 5.13
CA ASP A 47 8.39 -32.08 6.26
C ASP A 47 7.67 -30.72 6.27
N ARG A 48 6.38 -30.71 5.95
CA ARG A 48 5.54 -29.48 5.93
C ARG A 48 4.86 -29.19 7.26
N THR A 49 5.25 -29.88 8.33
CA THR A 49 4.81 -29.56 9.69
C THR A 49 5.77 -28.59 10.39
N VAL A 50 6.93 -28.33 9.77
CA VAL A 50 7.92 -27.37 10.24
C VAL A 50 7.44 -25.94 9.97
N ASN A 51 7.57 -25.09 10.98
CA ASN A 51 7.19 -23.68 10.89
C ASN A 51 7.88 -22.98 9.71
N GLY A 52 7.10 -22.28 8.90
CA GLY A 52 7.55 -21.57 7.71
C GLY A 52 7.47 -22.39 6.42
N PHE A 53 7.22 -23.71 6.50
CA PHE A 53 7.10 -24.62 5.34
C PHE A 53 5.70 -25.21 5.17
N GLU A 54 4.73 -24.80 5.99
CA GLU A 54 3.36 -25.32 5.99
C GLU A 54 2.66 -25.06 4.67
N ASP A 55 3.00 -23.97 4.00
CA ASP A 55 2.47 -23.59 2.69
C ASP A 55 3.44 -23.83 1.54
N PHE A 56 4.53 -24.58 1.72
CA PHE A 56 5.36 -25.04 0.61
C PHE A 56 4.59 -26.03 -0.29
N SER A 57 4.72 -25.90 -1.61
CA SER A 57 3.93 -26.68 -2.58
C SER A 57 4.01 -28.19 -2.29
N LEU A 58 2.86 -28.88 -2.25
CA LEU A 58 2.78 -30.33 -1.99
C LEU A 58 3.54 -31.17 -3.03
N LYS A 59 3.79 -30.61 -4.22
CA LYS A 59 4.53 -31.27 -5.30
C LYS A 59 6.04 -31.02 -5.24
N GLY A 60 6.50 -30.06 -4.43
CA GLY A 60 7.93 -29.82 -4.22
C GLY A 60 8.57 -30.97 -3.45
N ASN A 61 9.53 -31.64 -4.05
CA ASN A 61 10.22 -32.79 -3.45
C ASN A 61 11.72 -32.80 -3.74
N CYS A 62 12.30 -31.66 -4.11
CA CYS A 62 13.73 -31.47 -4.36
C CYS A 62 14.15 -30.08 -3.88
N ALA A 63 15.45 -29.81 -3.81
CA ALA A 63 15.93 -28.49 -3.39
C ALA A 63 15.68 -27.42 -4.45
N ILE A 64 15.91 -27.80 -5.72
CA ILE A 64 15.70 -26.96 -6.90
C ILE A 64 14.96 -27.78 -7.96
N GLU A 65 13.75 -27.36 -8.27
CA GLU A 65 12.92 -27.87 -9.36
C GLU A 65 13.06 -26.90 -10.54
N ALA A 66 13.55 -27.41 -11.68
CA ALA A 66 13.82 -26.57 -12.85
C ALA A 66 12.59 -25.76 -13.30
N GLY A 67 12.75 -24.45 -13.42
CA GLY A 67 11.70 -23.52 -13.84
C GLY A 67 10.52 -23.39 -12.89
N ASN A 68 10.57 -23.99 -11.69
CA ASN A 68 9.44 -24.00 -10.76
C ASN A 68 9.85 -23.53 -9.34
N PRO A 69 9.76 -22.22 -9.08
CA PRO A 69 10.14 -21.65 -7.79
C PRO A 69 9.29 -22.15 -6.61
N SER A 70 7.99 -22.38 -6.78
CA SER A 70 7.12 -22.86 -5.70
C SER A 70 7.33 -24.33 -5.33
N ARG A 71 7.97 -25.11 -6.21
CA ARG A 71 8.39 -26.50 -5.95
C ARG A 71 9.86 -26.64 -5.54
N SER A 72 10.62 -25.55 -5.51
CA SER A 72 12.03 -25.52 -5.13
C SER A 72 12.18 -25.22 -3.63
N LEU A 73 12.53 -26.23 -2.81
CA LEU A 73 12.64 -26.06 -1.35
C LEU A 73 13.63 -24.98 -0.95
N LEU A 74 14.80 -24.92 -1.59
CA LEU A 74 15.84 -23.94 -1.24
C LEU A 74 15.37 -22.51 -1.50
N TYR A 75 14.72 -22.30 -2.66
CA TYR A 75 14.16 -21.00 -2.99
C TYR A 75 13.04 -20.60 -2.03
N HIS A 76 12.12 -21.52 -1.71
CA HIS A 76 11.06 -21.26 -0.72
C HIS A 76 11.65 -20.88 0.64
N ALA A 77 12.62 -21.67 1.14
CA ALA A 77 13.29 -21.41 2.42
C ALA A 77 13.90 -20.01 2.46
N PHE A 78 14.49 -19.56 1.35
CA PHE A 78 15.15 -18.26 1.29
C PHE A 78 14.19 -17.10 1.00
N ALA A 79 13.13 -17.29 0.21
CA ALA A 79 12.23 -16.23 -0.22
C ALA A 79 11.00 -16.06 0.68
N SER A 80 10.57 -17.12 1.37
CA SER A 80 9.40 -17.09 2.25
C SER A 80 9.69 -16.21 3.48
N PRO A 81 8.84 -15.20 3.76
CA PRO A 81 9.03 -14.37 4.94
C PRO A 81 8.56 -15.09 6.22
N ASN A 82 7.98 -16.29 6.11
CA ASN A 82 7.53 -17.09 7.24
C ASN A 82 8.65 -17.99 7.80
N VAL A 83 9.74 -18.19 7.06
CA VAL A 83 10.89 -19.00 7.51
C VAL A 83 11.82 -18.13 8.37
N THR A 84 11.58 -18.18 9.69
CA THR A 84 12.24 -17.31 10.68
C THR A 84 12.86 -18.06 11.85
N THR A 85 12.63 -19.37 11.97
CA THR A 85 13.13 -20.20 13.07
C THR A 85 13.86 -21.44 12.58
N ASP A 86 14.79 -21.94 13.39
CA ASP A 86 15.47 -23.22 13.17
C ASP A 86 14.57 -24.43 13.50
N SER A 87 15.12 -25.65 13.34
CA SER A 87 14.43 -26.91 13.64
C SER A 87 14.02 -27.11 15.10
N LYS A 88 14.53 -26.28 16.02
CA LYS A 88 14.21 -26.29 17.45
C LYS A 88 13.27 -25.15 17.85
N GLY A 89 12.87 -24.31 16.89
CA GLY A 89 12.03 -23.13 17.13
C GLY A 89 12.79 -21.89 17.62
N ASN A 90 14.12 -21.88 17.60
CA ASN A 90 14.89 -20.66 17.91
C ASN A 90 14.92 -19.74 16.69
N ALA A 91 14.95 -18.43 16.90
CA ALA A 91 15.05 -17.47 15.80
C ALA A 91 16.36 -17.63 15.01
N LEU A 92 16.27 -17.61 13.68
CA LEU A 92 17.42 -17.53 12.79
C LEU A 92 18.11 -16.16 12.95
N THR A 93 19.43 -16.15 12.85
CA THR A 93 20.25 -14.95 13.12
C THR A 93 20.85 -14.32 11.88
N ILE A 94 21.01 -15.10 10.81
CA ILE A 94 21.47 -14.65 9.51
C ILE A 94 20.34 -14.89 8.52
N TYR A 95 20.15 -13.99 7.56
CA TYR A 95 19.12 -14.14 6.54
C TYR A 95 19.69 -13.85 5.14
N PRO A 96 19.08 -14.40 4.08
CA PRO A 96 19.38 -14.05 2.69
C PRO A 96 19.22 -12.54 2.43
N THR A 97 20.09 -11.97 1.60
CA THR A 97 19.90 -10.63 1.04
C THR A 97 18.92 -10.68 -0.14
N ALA A 98 18.44 -9.50 -0.56
CA ALA A 98 17.57 -9.38 -1.73
C ALA A 98 18.26 -9.83 -3.04
N ALA A 99 19.58 -9.63 -3.15
CA ALA A 99 20.39 -10.13 -4.27
C ALA A 99 20.52 -11.64 -4.26
N GLU A 100 20.78 -12.25 -3.10
CA GLU A 100 20.97 -13.70 -3.00
C GLU A 100 19.70 -14.48 -3.33
N ILE A 101 18.53 -13.95 -2.95
CA ILE A 101 17.23 -14.53 -3.35
C ILE A 101 17.06 -14.46 -4.87
N GLU A 102 17.49 -13.37 -5.51
CA GLU A 102 17.47 -13.21 -6.97
C GLU A 102 18.41 -14.21 -7.65
N THR A 103 19.62 -14.40 -7.13
CA THR A 103 20.58 -15.38 -7.62
C THR A 103 20.02 -16.80 -7.56
N VAL A 104 19.39 -17.19 -6.43
CA VAL A 104 18.75 -18.52 -6.33
C VAL A 104 17.57 -18.64 -7.30
N LEU A 105 16.79 -17.56 -7.50
CA LEU A 105 15.72 -17.56 -8.51
C LEU A 105 16.27 -17.76 -9.93
N ASN A 106 17.37 -17.06 -10.28
CA ASN A 106 18.04 -17.26 -11.57
C ASN A 106 18.50 -18.71 -11.72
N TYR A 107 19.05 -19.31 -10.68
CA TYR A 107 19.44 -20.73 -10.71
C TYR A 107 18.24 -21.68 -10.86
N VAL A 108 17.08 -21.40 -10.25
CA VAL A 108 15.85 -22.19 -10.48
C VAL A 108 15.50 -22.25 -11.96
N TYR A 109 15.58 -21.12 -12.68
CA TYR A 109 15.33 -21.08 -14.12
C TYR A 109 16.54 -21.55 -14.95
N GLY A 110 17.77 -21.42 -14.45
CA GLY A 110 19.01 -21.72 -15.17
C GLY A 110 19.57 -23.12 -14.99
N VAL A 111 19.10 -23.91 -14.02
CA VAL A 111 19.64 -25.27 -13.76
C VAL A 111 19.41 -26.24 -14.92
N CYS A 112 18.36 -26.02 -15.70
CA CYS A 112 18.06 -26.75 -16.92
C CYS A 112 17.45 -25.77 -17.93
N PRO A 113 18.29 -24.93 -18.58
CA PRO A 113 17.80 -23.84 -19.39
C PRO A 113 17.07 -24.41 -20.61
N PRO A 114 15.85 -23.93 -20.93
CA PRO A 114 15.11 -24.39 -22.09
C PRO A 114 15.73 -23.83 -23.38
N GLY A 115 15.56 -24.54 -24.49
CA GLY A 115 15.75 -23.97 -25.82
C GLY A 115 14.52 -23.16 -26.25
N LEU A 116 14.68 -22.25 -27.22
CA LEU A 116 13.55 -21.45 -27.74
C LEU A 116 12.43 -22.32 -28.32
N GLU A 117 12.78 -23.38 -29.04
CA GLU A 117 11.80 -24.33 -29.61
C GLU A 117 10.91 -24.95 -28.53
N ALA A 118 11.48 -25.34 -27.39
CA ALA A 118 10.74 -25.91 -26.28
C ALA A 118 9.78 -24.89 -25.64
N LEU A 119 10.17 -23.61 -25.57
CA LEU A 119 9.29 -22.54 -25.07
C LEU A 119 8.12 -22.28 -26.03
N PHE A 120 8.36 -22.29 -27.34
CA PHE A 120 7.28 -22.19 -28.34
C PHE A 120 6.34 -23.39 -28.26
N GLU A 121 6.86 -24.61 -28.08
CA GLU A 121 6.04 -25.81 -27.89
C GLU A 121 5.20 -25.72 -26.60
N GLN A 122 5.80 -25.27 -25.48
CA GLN A 122 5.11 -25.09 -24.21
C GLN A 122 4.00 -24.00 -24.29
N ALA A 123 4.23 -22.94 -25.05
CA ALA A 123 3.23 -21.90 -25.27
C ALA A 123 2.00 -22.45 -26.02
N GLY A 124 2.23 -23.36 -26.96
CA GLY A 124 1.22 -23.99 -27.80
C GLY A 124 1.13 -23.36 -29.20
N GLU A 125 0.63 -24.12 -30.16
CA GLU A 125 0.51 -23.68 -31.55
C GLU A 125 -0.37 -22.42 -31.67
N GLY A 126 0.14 -21.40 -32.37
CA GLY A 126 -0.56 -20.13 -32.59
C GLY A 126 -0.62 -19.20 -31.38
N ALA A 127 0.01 -19.55 -30.26
CA ALA A 127 0.06 -18.70 -29.08
C ALA A 127 0.93 -17.46 -29.32
N VAL A 128 0.53 -16.33 -28.73
CA VAL A 128 1.30 -15.08 -28.78
C VAL A 128 2.31 -15.09 -27.64
N LEU A 129 3.60 -15.07 -27.97
CA LEU A 129 4.70 -14.91 -27.00
C LEU A 129 5.27 -13.50 -27.08
N ALA A 130 5.68 -12.97 -25.92
CA ALA A 130 6.39 -11.71 -25.83
C ALA A 130 7.43 -11.75 -24.71
N ILE A 131 8.38 -10.81 -24.77
CA ILE A 131 9.14 -10.42 -23.58
C ILE A 131 8.22 -9.51 -22.74
N VAL A 132 7.91 -9.92 -21.52
CA VAL A 132 6.98 -9.20 -20.65
C VAL A 132 7.68 -8.86 -19.34
N VAL A 133 7.57 -7.60 -18.95
CA VAL A 133 8.04 -7.16 -17.63
C VAL A 133 6.91 -7.32 -16.62
N PHE A 134 7.21 -7.96 -15.50
CA PHE A 134 6.30 -8.07 -14.36
C PHE A 134 6.94 -7.45 -13.13
N ALA A 135 6.14 -6.73 -12.35
CA ALA A 135 6.38 -6.61 -10.92
C ALA A 135 6.11 -7.98 -10.27
N ILE A 136 7.07 -8.46 -9.47
CA ILE A 136 7.00 -9.81 -8.90
C ILE A 136 7.13 -9.81 -7.38
N GLU A 137 6.43 -10.73 -6.73
CA GLU A 137 6.57 -10.98 -5.30
C GLU A 137 6.33 -12.46 -4.97
N TYR A 138 7.23 -13.08 -4.20
CA TYR A 138 7.00 -14.41 -3.63
C TYR A 138 6.17 -14.28 -2.36
N ARG A 139 4.96 -14.83 -2.36
CA ARG A 139 3.97 -14.63 -1.30
C ARG A 139 3.60 -15.93 -0.61
N PRO A 140 3.29 -15.89 0.70
CA PRO A 140 2.60 -16.98 1.38
C PRO A 140 1.29 -17.35 0.70
N GLY A 141 0.86 -18.60 0.86
CA GLY A 141 -0.28 -19.20 0.18
C GLY A 141 -1.57 -18.39 0.20
N PRO A 142 -2.02 -17.82 1.34
CA PRO A 142 -3.23 -16.98 1.35
C PRO A 142 -3.13 -15.74 0.46
N GLY A 143 -1.92 -15.20 0.28
CA GLY A 143 -1.66 -14.01 -0.54
C GLY A 143 -1.48 -14.29 -2.03
N THR A 144 -1.41 -15.57 -2.45
CA THR A 144 -1.24 -15.93 -3.87
C THR A 144 -2.56 -15.85 -4.64
N VAL A 145 -2.48 -15.96 -5.96
CA VAL A 145 -3.64 -15.89 -6.86
C VAL A 145 -4.58 -17.07 -6.67
N HIS A 146 -4.03 -18.27 -6.49
CA HIS A 146 -4.80 -19.51 -6.32
C HIS A 146 -5.10 -19.83 -4.86
N GLY A 147 -4.44 -19.18 -3.89
CA GLY A 147 -4.72 -19.37 -2.47
C GLY A 147 -4.29 -20.75 -1.91
N LYS A 148 -3.45 -21.51 -2.64
CA LYS A 148 -3.14 -22.93 -2.31
C LYS A 148 -1.85 -23.08 -1.49
N HIS A 149 -0.75 -22.56 -2.01
CA HIS A 149 0.62 -22.66 -1.46
C HIS A 149 1.38 -21.38 -1.80
N ALA A 150 2.54 -21.16 -1.18
CA ALA A 150 3.41 -20.05 -1.48
C ALA A 150 3.89 -20.12 -2.94
N ASP A 151 3.89 -18.98 -3.63
CA ASP A 151 4.28 -18.87 -5.04
C ASP A 151 4.62 -17.42 -5.42
N LEU A 152 5.27 -17.26 -6.57
CA LEU A 152 5.43 -15.98 -7.23
C LEU A 152 4.07 -15.49 -7.77
N CYS A 153 3.79 -14.23 -7.48
CA CYS A 153 2.69 -13.46 -8.04
C CYS A 153 3.25 -12.41 -9.00
N PHE A 154 2.56 -12.22 -10.12
CA PHE A 154 3.01 -11.40 -11.23
C PHE A 154 1.97 -10.34 -11.55
N SER A 155 2.36 -9.08 -11.59
CA SER A 155 1.53 -8.01 -12.13
C SER A 155 2.32 -7.24 -13.17
N ARG A 156 1.65 -6.81 -14.25
CA ARG A 156 2.23 -5.79 -15.14
C ARG A 156 2.13 -4.38 -14.54
N THR A 157 1.76 -4.24 -13.27
CA THR A 157 1.79 -2.98 -12.52
C THR A 157 2.62 -3.13 -11.26
N GLY A 158 3.62 -2.27 -11.08
CA GLY A 158 4.40 -2.18 -9.83
C GLY A 158 4.26 -0.79 -9.20
N ILE A 159 4.11 -0.76 -7.87
CA ILE A 159 3.87 0.45 -7.08
C ILE A 159 5.04 0.68 -6.12
N ALA A 160 5.82 1.71 -6.39
CA ALA A 160 6.81 2.26 -5.48
C ALA A 160 6.20 3.44 -4.68
N ARG A 161 6.83 3.86 -3.58
CA ARG A 161 6.32 4.94 -2.71
C ARG A 161 7.39 5.98 -2.42
N VAL A 162 7.03 7.26 -2.53
CA VAL A 162 7.91 8.39 -2.16
C VAL A 162 8.20 8.40 -0.66
N GLY A 163 9.28 9.09 -0.28
CA GLY A 163 9.72 9.19 1.11
C GLY A 163 10.83 10.23 1.26
N THR A 164 11.17 10.53 2.52
CA THR A 164 12.21 11.48 2.94
C THR A 164 13.53 10.81 3.36
N ALA A 165 13.57 9.48 3.38
CA ALA A 165 14.75 8.70 3.74
C ALA A 165 15.02 7.57 2.73
N PRO A 166 16.28 7.10 2.60
CA PRO A 166 16.61 5.97 1.73
C PRO A 166 15.87 4.68 2.12
N ALA A 167 15.65 3.80 1.13
CA ALA A 167 15.09 2.46 1.36
C ALA A 167 15.97 1.66 2.33
N TRP A 168 15.34 0.77 3.10
CA TRP A 168 16.04 -0.18 3.95
C TRP A 168 15.42 -1.56 3.81
N TYR A 169 16.21 -2.51 3.32
CA TYR A 169 15.82 -3.91 3.26
C TYR A 169 15.98 -4.54 4.64
N ASP A 170 14.91 -5.14 5.15
CA ASP A 170 14.91 -5.98 6.35
C ASP A 170 15.00 -7.45 5.91
N PRO A 171 16.18 -8.08 6.07
CA PRO A 171 16.38 -9.47 5.69
C PRO A 171 15.43 -10.42 6.39
N GLN A 172 15.10 -10.22 7.67
CA GLN A 172 14.21 -11.14 8.40
C GLN A 172 12.80 -11.14 7.79
N ARG A 173 12.26 -9.97 7.44
CA ARG A 173 10.93 -9.81 6.83
C ARG A 173 10.89 -10.12 5.33
N ARG A 174 12.06 -10.27 4.68
CA ARG A 174 12.18 -10.34 3.22
C ARG A 174 11.46 -9.19 2.53
N GLY A 175 11.61 -7.99 3.06
CA GLY A 175 10.84 -6.81 2.64
C GLY A 175 11.52 -5.52 3.04
N PHE A 176 10.92 -4.39 2.68
CA PHE A 176 11.45 -3.06 3.01
C PHE A 176 10.68 -2.46 4.17
N LEU A 177 11.37 -1.66 4.99
CA LEU A 177 10.75 -0.92 6.09
C LEU A 177 10.37 0.50 5.61
N PRO A 178 9.15 0.97 5.87
CA PRO A 178 8.74 2.33 5.52
C PRO A 178 9.07 3.39 6.58
N TRP A 179 9.47 3.00 7.80
CA TRP A 179 9.84 3.93 8.89
C TRP A 179 11.34 3.93 9.18
N VAL A 180 11.78 4.98 9.88
CA VAL A 180 13.11 5.08 10.48
C VAL A 180 12.96 4.95 12.00
N GLU A 181 13.76 4.07 12.61
CA GLU A 181 13.65 3.73 14.04
C GLU A 181 13.94 4.95 14.92
N ASP A 182 15.05 5.65 14.65
CA ASP A 182 15.52 6.80 15.44
C ASP A 182 14.97 8.16 14.95
N ASP A 183 14.12 8.18 13.93
CA ASP A 183 13.50 9.39 13.40
C ASP A 183 12.02 9.15 13.06
N PRO A 184 11.09 9.42 14.00
CA PRO A 184 9.66 9.23 13.79
C PRO A 184 9.05 10.06 12.65
N LYS A 185 9.74 11.11 12.17
CA LYS A 185 9.26 11.98 11.09
C LYS A 185 9.83 11.60 9.72
N ALA A 186 10.88 10.77 9.70
CA ALA A 186 11.42 10.26 8.45
C ALA A 186 10.61 9.08 7.92
N ILE A 187 10.36 9.11 6.61
CA ILE A 187 9.62 8.08 5.88
C ILE A 187 10.54 7.51 4.81
N ARG A 188 10.77 6.20 4.81
CA ARG A 188 11.63 5.59 3.80
C ARG A 188 10.90 5.47 2.47
N VAL A 189 11.63 5.67 1.38
CA VAL A 189 11.14 5.29 0.04
C VAL A 189 10.92 3.78 -0.01
N MET A 190 9.86 3.35 -0.69
CA MET A 190 9.54 1.94 -0.87
C MET A 190 9.75 1.55 -2.34
N PRO A 191 10.57 0.52 -2.64
CA PRO A 191 10.83 0.11 -4.01
C PRO A 191 9.72 -0.76 -4.60
N ALA A 192 9.84 -1.04 -5.90
CA ALA A 192 9.13 -2.12 -6.58
C ALA A 192 10.12 -3.01 -7.35
N ARG A 193 10.00 -4.34 -7.23
CA ARG A 193 10.85 -5.29 -7.97
C ARG A 193 10.20 -5.67 -9.29
N PHE A 194 10.92 -5.46 -10.38
CA PHE A 194 10.55 -5.85 -11.74
C PHE A 194 11.50 -6.92 -12.28
N SER A 195 10.99 -7.79 -13.14
CA SER A 195 11.77 -8.80 -13.83
C SER A 195 11.17 -9.10 -15.20
N ALA A 196 12.04 -9.41 -16.17
CA ALA A 196 11.63 -9.79 -17.52
C ALA A 196 11.38 -11.29 -17.62
N TYR A 197 10.34 -11.68 -18.35
CA TYR A 197 9.98 -13.06 -18.62
C TYR A 197 9.67 -13.24 -20.10
N ILE A 198 9.96 -14.40 -20.66
CA ILE A 198 9.20 -14.90 -21.81
C ILE A 198 7.84 -15.32 -21.27
N ALA A 199 6.77 -14.75 -21.82
CA ALA A 199 5.40 -15.00 -21.39
C ALA A 199 4.49 -15.24 -22.59
N VAL A 200 3.37 -15.90 -22.32
CA VAL A 200 2.35 -16.22 -23.33
C VAL A 200 1.02 -15.59 -22.96
N GLN A 201 0.34 -15.03 -23.96
CA GLN A 201 -0.99 -14.47 -23.79
C GLN A 201 -2.04 -15.59 -23.74
N ARG A 202 -2.88 -15.59 -22.70
CA ARG A 202 -3.94 -16.58 -22.48
C ARG A 202 -5.24 -15.92 -22.04
N LYS A 203 -6.37 -16.53 -22.39
CA LYS A 203 -7.68 -16.21 -21.81
C LYS A 203 -7.71 -16.54 -20.33
N GLY A 204 -8.37 -15.71 -19.53
CA GLY A 204 -8.44 -15.87 -18.08
C GLY A 204 -8.94 -17.26 -17.67
N ASP A 205 -8.27 -17.86 -16.69
CA ASP A 205 -8.60 -19.17 -16.13
C ASP A 205 -8.45 -19.13 -14.60
N ALA A 206 -9.59 -18.96 -13.92
CA ALA A 206 -9.68 -18.90 -12.47
C ALA A 206 -9.10 -20.14 -11.75
N ALA A 207 -9.12 -21.31 -12.40
CA ALA A 207 -8.69 -22.56 -11.78
C ALA A 207 -7.17 -22.79 -11.90
N ARG A 208 -6.51 -22.15 -12.86
CA ARG A 208 -5.09 -22.41 -13.19
C ARG A 208 -4.15 -21.27 -12.87
N PHE A 209 -4.41 -20.05 -13.32
CA PHE A 209 -3.45 -18.96 -13.15
C PHE A 209 -4.07 -17.63 -12.75
N GLY A 210 -5.41 -17.53 -12.80
CA GLY A 210 -6.17 -16.34 -12.45
C GLY A 210 -6.73 -15.60 -13.68
N PRO A 211 -6.89 -14.28 -13.59
CA PRO A 211 -6.31 -13.39 -12.59
C PRO A 211 -6.90 -13.53 -11.17
N GLN A 212 -6.19 -12.99 -10.18
CA GLN A 212 -6.65 -12.83 -8.80
C GLN A 212 -7.98 -12.07 -8.75
N SER A 213 -8.87 -12.50 -7.84
CA SER A 213 -10.24 -11.99 -7.75
C SER A 213 -10.93 -12.02 -9.11
N PHE A 214 -11.07 -13.22 -9.68
CA PHE A 214 -11.65 -13.45 -11.02
C PHE A 214 -13.07 -12.85 -11.13
N GLN A 215 -13.35 -12.14 -12.22
CA GLN A 215 -14.61 -11.42 -12.44
C GLN A 215 -15.27 -11.83 -13.76
N PRO A 216 -16.59 -11.60 -13.92
CA PRO A 216 -17.27 -11.81 -15.19
C PRO A 216 -16.56 -11.11 -16.37
N GLY A 217 -16.40 -11.85 -17.47
CA GLY A 217 -15.70 -11.42 -18.67
C GLY A 217 -14.18 -11.64 -18.63
N ASP A 218 -13.60 -12.06 -17.50
CA ASP A 218 -12.17 -12.40 -17.47
C ASP A 218 -11.87 -13.64 -18.32
N GLU A 219 -12.84 -14.54 -18.47
CA GLU A 219 -12.77 -15.70 -19.36
C GLU A 219 -12.59 -15.34 -20.84
N GLU A 220 -12.95 -14.11 -21.23
CA GLU A 220 -12.77 -13.60 -22.60
C GLU A 220 -11.61 -12.60 -22.73
N ARG A 221 -11.02 -12.17 -21.61
CA ARG A 221 -9.90 -11.21 -21.59
C ARG A 221 -8.56 -11.92 -21.70
N ASP A 222 -7.62 -11.22 -22.32
CA ASP A 222 -6.25 -11.68 -22.47
C ASP A 222 -5.37 -11.25 -21.30
N PHE A 223 -4.59 -12.19 -20.79
CA PHE A 223 -3.61 -11.98 -19.72
C PHE A 223 -2.27 -12.60 -20.12
N TRP A 224 -1.17 -11.92 -19.75
CA TRP A 224 0.17 -12.47 -19.92
C TRP A 224 0.50 -13.42 -18.78
N THR A 225 0.86 -14.65 -19.12
CA THR A 225 1.25 -15.70 -18.16
C THR A 225 2.74 -16.04 -18.33
N PRO A 226 3.55 -15.96 -17.27
CA PRO A 226 4.99 -16.17 -17.37
C PRO A 226 5.31 -17.65 -17.69
N LEU A 227 6.28 -17.86 -18.58
CA LEU A 227 6.83 -19.19 -18.90
C LEU A 227 8.24 -19.36 -18.33
N HIS A 228 9.11 -18.40 -18.58
CA HIS A 228 10.52 -18.48 -18.22
C HIS A 228 11.09 -17.11 -17.85
N LYS A 229 11.81 -17.02 -16.73
CA LYS A 229 12.49 -15.77 -16.34
C LYS A 229 13.67 -15.50 -17.27
N LEU A 230 13.87 -14.24 -17.62
CA LEU A 230 15.06 -13.78 -18.32
C LEU A 230 16.05 -13.18 -17.32
N PHE A 231 17.32 -13.55 -17.47
CA PHE A 231 18.47 -13.00 -16.75
C PHE A 231 19.71 -13.08 -17.64
N GLU A 232 20.74 -12.33 -17.28
CA GLU A 232 21.98 -12.22 -18.08
C GLU A 232 22.87 -13.48 -18.02
N GLY A 233 23.65 -13.70 -19.08
CA GLY A 233 24.64 -14.77 -19.17
C GLY A 233 24.24 -15.96 -20.04
N THR A 234 25.05 -17.01 -19.99
CA THR A 234 24.94 -18.20 -20.86
C THR A 234 24.04 -19.31 -20.31
N GLU A 235 23.56 -19.15 -19.07
CA GLU A 235 22.81 -20.18 -18.34
C GLU A 235 21.29 -19.91 -18.35
N CYS A 236 20.80 -18.87 -19.04
CA CYS A 236 19.37 -18.52 -19.07
C CYS A 236 18.57 -19.27 -20.14
N ILE A 237 19.06 -19.29 -21.39
CA ILE A 237 18.43 -19.97 -22.53
C ILE A 237 19.49 -20.83 -23.21
N ALA A 238 19.17 -22.09 -23.49
CA ALA A 238 20.14 -23.04 -24.02
C ALA A 238 20.72 -22.56 -25.36
N GLY A 239 22.05 -22.50 -25.44
CA GLY A 239 22.77 -22.10 -26.65
C GLY A 239 22.82 -20.60 -26.91
N MET A 240 22.42 -19.77 -25.95
CA MET A 240 22.43 -18.30 -26.08
C MET A 240 23.16 -17.65 -24.90
N GLU A 241 23.86 -16.55 -25.18
CA GLU A 241 24.38 -15.63 -24.17
C GLU A 241 23.47 -14.40 -24.14
N LEU A 242 22.72 -14.22 -23.05
CA LEU A 242 21.76 -13.14 -22.94
C LEU A 242 22.36 -11.91 -22.26
N ASN A 243 21.95 -10.74 -22.72
CA ASN A 243 22.14 -9.45 -22.11
C ASN A 243 20.73 -8.89 -21.95
N VAL A 244 20.29 -8.76 -20.71
CA VAL A 244 18.93 -8.37 -20.34
C VAL A 244 19.04 -7.05 -19.58
N ASN A 245 18.50 -5.98 -20.16
CA ASN A 245 18.47 -4.66 -19.54
C ASN A 245 17.04 -4.26 -19.24
N LEU A 246 16.84 -3.61 -18.09
CA LEU A 246 15.57 -2.96 -17.77
C LEU A 246 15.72 -1.44 -17.92
N GLU A 247 14.87 -0.86 -18.75
CA GLU A 247 14.73 0.57 -18.95
C GLU A 247 13.49 1.06 -18.21
N CYS A 248 13.54 2.27 -17.67
CA CYS A 248 12.39 2.90 -17.05
C CYS A 248 12.22 4.35 -17.51
N TYR A 249 10.99 4.81 -17.50
CA TYR A 249 10.61 6.20 -17.72
C TYR A 249 9.51 6.56 -16.75
N HIS A 250 9.63 7.72 -16.08
CA HIS A 250 8.62 8.24 -15.17
C HIS A 250 8.39 9.73 -15.44
N ILE A 251 7.16 10.17 -15.21
CA ILE A 251 6.75 11.56 -15.38
C ILE A 251 5.78 11.99 -14.27
N ASN A 252 5.99 13.20 -13.77
CA ASN A 252 4.98 13.98 -13.07
C ASN A 252 4.68 15.22 -13.90
N ASP A 253 3.49 15.29 -14.49
CA ASP A 253 3.03 16.42 -15.30
C ASP A 253 1.71 17.02 -14.76
N LYS A 254 1.40 16.83 -13.47
CA LYS A 254 0.17 17.34 -12.83
C LYS A 254 -0.03 18.84 -13.04
N LEU A 255 1.03 19.63 -12.82
CA LEU A 255 0.98 21.08 -12.98
C LEU A 255 0.80 21.49 -14.46
N ARG A 256 1.52 20.84 -15.38
CA ARG A 256 1.30 21.07 -16.82
C ARG A 256 -0.13 20.78 -17.22
N ARG A 257 -0.68 19.63 -16.80
CA ARG A 257 -2.03 19.18 -17.15
C ARG A 257 -3.10 20.08 -16.53
N PHE A 258 -2.87 20.58 -15.33
CA PHE A 258 -3.68 21.64 -14.73
C PHE A 258 -3.72 22.86 -15.65
N HIS A 259 -2.58 23.44 -16.04
CA HIS A 259 -2.57 24.63 -16.91
C HIS A 259 -3.17 24.40 -18.30
N LEU A 260 -3.03 23.20 -18.88
CA LEU A 260 -3.63 22.90 -20.18
C LEU A 260 -5.16 22.79 -20.14
N LYS A 261 -5.73 22.38 -19.00
CA LYS A 261 -7.18 22.18 -18.87
C LYS A 261 -7.89 23.32 -18.11
N PHE A 262 -7.17 24.08 -17.28
CA PHE A 262 -7.75 25.16 -16.46
C PHE A 262 -7.96 26.43 -17.29
N PRO A 263 -9.06 27.18 -17.08
CA PRO A 263 -9.32 28.42 -17.84
C PRO A 263 -8.22 29.46 -17.61
N GLU A 264 -7.86 30.20 -18.66
CA GLU A 264 -6.90 31.33 -18.62
C GLU A 264 -5.52 30.97 -18.02
N PRO A 265 -4.70 30.16 -18.70
CA PRO A 265 -3.42 29.73 -18.15
C PRO A 265 -2.40 30.87 -18.09
N ASP A 266 -1.80 31.09 -16.92
CA ASP A 266 -0.69 32.05 -16.74
C ASP A 266 0.61 31.59 -17.42
N TRP A 267 0.72 30.28 -17.65
CA TRP A 267 1.91 29.63 -18.19
C TRP A 267 1.57 28.96 -19.52
N GLN A 268 2.47 29.04 -20.49
CA GLN A 268 2.27 28.51 -21.83
C GLN A 268 3.49 27.73 -22.30
N GLU A 269 3.32 26.96 -23.38
CA GLU A 269 4.44 26.32 -24.06
C GLU A 269 5.40 27.39 -24.62
N PRO A 270 6.73 27.13 -24.61
CA PRO A 270 7.39 25.88 -24.26
C PRO A 270 7.71 25.71 -22.76
N VAL A 271 7.42 26.72 -21.91
CA VAL A 271 7.78 26.69 -20.48
C VAL A 271 7.07 25.54 -19.75
N LEU A 272 5.81 25.28 -20.10
CA LEU A 272 5.02 24.19 -19.53
C LEU A 272 5.62 22.80 -19.76
N SER A 273 6.48 22.62 -20.77
CA SER A 273 7.10 21.32 -21.07
C SER A 273 8.33 21.01 -20.22
N GLY A 274 8.74 21.90 -19.32
CA GLY A 274 9.90 21.70 -18.43
C GLY A 274 9.56 21.81 -16.94
N PRO A 275 10.55 21.60 -16.06
CA PRO A 275 10.38 21.80 -14.62
C PRO A 275 9.99 23.25 -14.28
N PRO A 276 9.13 23.49 -13.27
CA PRO A 276 8.54 22.49 -12.36
C PRO A 276 7.22 21.88 -12.88
N PHE A 277 6.77 22.23 -14.09
CA PHE A 277 5.48 21.80 -14.63
C PHE A 277 5.47 20.35 -15.10
N VAL A 278 6.63 19.89 -15.59
CA VAL A 278 6.93 18.50 -15.93
C VAL A 278 8.24 18.10 -15.24
N LEU A 279 8.18 17.02 -14.48
CA LEU A 279 9.35 16.37 -13.89
C LEU A 279 9.53 15.00 -14.54
N THR A 280 10.72 14.74 -15.08
CA THR A 280 11.13 13.42 -15.57
C THR A 280 12.42 12.93 -14.91
N ASP A 281 13.19 13.85 -14.33
CA ASP A 281 14.45 13.56 -13.65
C ASP A 281 14.24 13.52 -12.13
N GLY A 282 15.10 12.76 -11.43
CA GLY A 282 15.10 12.72 -9.97
C GLY A 282 13.86 12.08 -9.34
N LEU A 283 13.09 11.29 -10.10
CA LEU A 283 11.90 10.58 -9.62
C LEU A 283 12.25 9.17 -9.12
N ALA A 284 12.95 8.38 -9.94
CA ALA A 284 13.39 7.03 -9.60
C ALA A 284 14.68 6.64 -10.34
N HIS A 285 15.33 5.57 -9.85
CA HIS A 285 16.51 4.94 -10.43
C HIS A 285 16.55 3.45 -10.08
N TRP A 286 17.39 2.68 -10.78
CA TRP A 286 17.66 1.29 -10.40
C TRP A 286 18.60 1.21 -9.20
N ALA A 287 18.33 0.29 -8.28
CA ALA A 287 19.21 -0.01 -7.16
C ALA A 287 20.54 -0.62 -7.62
N ASP A 288 21.54 -0.55 -6.74
CA ASP A 288 22.78 -1.31 -6.91
C ASP A 288 22.50 -2.82 -6.90
N GLU A 289 22.89 -3.50 -7.99
CA GLU A 289 22.60 -4.92 -8.19
C GLU A 289 23.39 -5.82 -7.24
N THR A 290 24.58 -5.41 -6.80
CA THR A 290 25.40 -6.17 -5.86
C THR A 290 24.69 -6.42 -4.52
N GLY A 291 23.95 -5.42 -4.03
CA GLY A 291 23.18 -5.55 -2.79
C GLY A 291 21.74 -6.02 -2.99
N SER A 292 21.11 -5.66 -4.11
CA SER A 292 19.65 -5.80 -4.29
C SER A 292 19.24 -6.85 -5.32
N GLY A 293 20.15 -7.28 -6.19
CA GLY A 293 19.82 -7.98 -7.43
C GLY A 293 19.26 -7.04 -8.49
N GLN A 294 19.17 -7.52 -9.73
CA GLN A 294 18.66 -6.77 -10.86
C GLN A 294 17.17 -6.40 -10.68
N GLY A 295 16.79 -5.23 -11.19
CA GLY A 295 15.38 -4.85 -11.37
C GLY A 295 14.66 -4.31 -10.13
N LEU A 296 15.39 -3.91 -9.09
CA LEU A 296 14.79 -3.18 -7.97
C LEU A 296 14.72 -1.67 -8.29
N LEU A 297 13.53 -1.16 -8.59
CA LEU A 297 13.31 0.26 -8.85
C LEU A 297 13.15 1.03 -7.53
N LEU A 298 13.95 2.07 -7.33
CA LEU A 298 13.95 2.92 -6.14
C LEU A 298 13.49 4.35 -6.48
N PRO A 299 12.44 4.86 -5.82
CA PRO A 299 12.20 6.30 -5.78
C PRO A 299 13.40 7.04 -5.18
N VAL A 300 13.66 8.26 -5.66
CA VAL A 300 14.67 9.13 -5.04
C VAL A 300 14.13 9.64 -3.71
N ALA A 301 14.89 9.47 -2.64
CA ALA A 301 14.54 10.04 -1.34
C ALA A 301 14.68 11.57 -1.39
N GLN A 302 13.61 12.28 -1.02
CA GLN A 302 13.51 13.73 -1.13
C GLN A 302 13.75 14.41 0.21
N ARG A 303 14.00 15.72 0.21
CA ARG A 303 14.14 16.48 1.49
C ARG A 303 12.82 16.60 2.23
N GLY A 304 11.73 16.72 1.49
CA GLY A 304 10.36 16.76 1.99
C GLY A 304 9.44 16.00 1.05
N LEU A 305 8.22 15.71 1.51
CA LEU A 305 7.21 15.04 0.68
C LEU A 305 6.63 15.97 -0.39
N VAL A 306 6.70 17.28 -0.16
CA VAL A 306 6.21 18.34 -1.04
C VAL A 306 7.19 19.51 -1.00
N GLU A 307 7.22 20.32 -2.06
CA GLU A 307 8.03 21.53 -2.15
C GLU A 307 7.24 22.65 -2.82
N LYS A 308 7.66 23.91 -2.61
CA LYS A 308 7.16 25.02 -3.44
C LYS A 308 7.61 24.81 -4.88
N ALA A 309 6.71 25.06 -5.83
CA ALA A 309 7.10 25.08 -7.23
C ALA A 309 7.93 26.35 -7.50
N THR A 310 9.12 26.19 -8.08
CA THR A 310 9.97 27.33 -8.46
C THR A 310 10.41 27.22 -9.92
N TYR A 311 10.38 28.34 -10.64
CA TYR A 311 10.89 28.47 -12.01
C TYR A 311 11.84 29.68 -12.05
N ASP A 312 13.05 29.50 -12.59
CA ASP A 312 14.11 30.52 -12.59
C ASP A 312 14.34 31.16 -11.20
N HIS A 313 14.41 30.30 -10.18
CA HIS A 313 14.56 30.67 -8.76
C HIS A 313 13.44 31.54 -8.16
N GLN A 314 12.30 31.66 -8.84
CA GLN A 314 11.13 32.39 -8.37
C GLN A 314 9.97 31.44 -8.08
N ASP A 315 9.19 31.75 -7.03
CA ASP A 315 7.96 31.03 -6.69
C ASP A 315 6.98 31.07 -7.88
N VAL A 316 6.41 29.92 -8.23
CA VAL A 316 5.45 29.77 -9.34
C VAL A 316 4.04 29.96 -8.81
N PHE A 317 3.27 30.81 -9.48
CA PHE A 317 1.88 31.11 -9.13
C PHE A 317 0.94 30.83 -10.30
N PHE A 318 -0.34 30.64 -9.98
CA PHE A 318 -1.43 30.56 -10.94
C PHE A 318 -2.61 31.43 -10.53
N THR A 319 -3.34 31.95 -11.52
CA THR A 319 -4.52 32.79 -11.35
C THR A 319 -5.73 31.89 -11.16
N ILE A 320 -6.42 32.14 -10.05
CA ILE A 320 -7.73 31.58 -9.79
C ILE A 320 -8.75 32.61 -10.29
N PRO A 321 -9.57 32.30 -11.30
CA PRO A 321 -10.57 33.23 -11.81
C PRO A 321 -11.62 33.53 -10.73
N ALA A 322 -12.39 34.59 -10.93
CA ALA A 322 -13.56 34.84 -10.09
C ALA A 322 -14.60 33.73 -10.30
N GLU A 323 -15.24 33.29 -9.22
CA GLU A 323 -16.23 32.18 -9.22
C GLU A 323 -15.73 30.91 -9.94
N PRO A 324 -14.55 30.38 -9.55
CA PRO A 324 -13.88 29.29 -10.26
C PRO A 324 -14.65 27.96 -10.17
N ASN A 325 -14.62 27.18 -11.27
CA ASN A 325 -15.14 25.82 -11.28
C ASN A 325 -13.99 24.81 -11.07
N TYR A 326 -13.90 24.26 -9.87
CA TYR A 326 -12.86 23.30 -9.50
C TYR A 326 -13.23 21.84 -9.77
N ARG A 327 -14.34 21.55 -10.46
CA ARG A 327 -14.70 20.15 -10.76
C ARG A 327 -13.57 19.48 -11.53
N GLY A 328 -13.07 18.37 -10.99
CA GLY A 328 -11.97 17.58 -11.57
C GLY A 328 -10.57 18.04 -11.18
N TYR A 329 -10.42 19.04 -10.29
CA TYR A 329 -9.10 19.46 -9.80
C TYR A 329 -9.03 19.46 -8.28
N ILE A 330 -8.03 18.77 -7.75
CA ILE A 330 -7.65 18.88 -6.35
C ILE A 330 -6.29 19.55 -6.30
N ILE A 331 -6.28 20.82 -5.91
CA ILE A 331 -5.08 21.67 -5.94
C ILE A 331 -5.07 22.60 -4.72
N ASN A 332 -3.88 22.82 -4.14
CA ASN A 332 -3.76 23.79 -3.05
C ASN A 332 -3.95 25.21 -3.58
N ARG A 333 -4.78 25.97 -2.87
CA ARG A 333 -5.23 27.32 -3.27
C ARG A 333 -5.20 28.31 -2.10
N ARG A 334 -4.45 28.00 -1.05
CA ARG A 334 -4.54 28.72 0.23
C ARG A 334 -3.40 29.70 0.48
N TYR A 335 -2.46 29.82 -0.45
CA TYR A 335 -1.31 30.72 -0.35
C TYR A 335 -1.44 31.80 -1.42
N LYS A 336 -2.04 32.92 -1.04
CA LYS A 336 -2.39 34.02 -1.95
C LYS A 336 -1.21 34.97 -2.12
N LEU A 337 -0.90 35.35 -3.35
CA LEU A 337 0.05 36.42 -3.64
C LEU A 337 -0.58 37.79 -3.39
N LEU A 338 0.11 38.65 -2.64
CA LEU A 338 -0.25 40.05 -2.39
C LEU A 338 0.44 40.99 -3.39
N GLU A 339 -0.05 42.23 -3.48
CA GLU A 339 0.49 43.25 -4.41
C GLU A 339 1.95 43.63 -4.12
N ASP A 340 2.39 43.49 -2.87
CA ASP A 340 3.77 43.75 -2.45
C ASP A 340 4.73 42.57 -2.71
N GLY A 341 4.21 41.47 -3.30
CA GLY A 341 4.96 40.26 -3.59
C GLY A 341 5.04 39.25 -2.44
N SER A 342 4.48 39.56 -1.26
CA SER A 342 4.42 38.62 -0.14
C SER A 342 3.28 37.59 -0.31
N ILE A 343 3.35 36.52 0.47
CA ILE A 343 2.36 35.43 0.46
C ILE A 343 1.48 35.54 1.71
N ASP A 344 0.18 35.67 1.50
CA ASP A 344 -0.86 35.60 2.52
C ASP A 344 -1.32 34.14 2.68
N ASP A 345 -1.02 33.55 3.85
CA ASP A 345 -1.51 32.23 4.24
C ASP A 345 -2.99 32.35 4.64
N LEU A 346 -3.88 32.03 3.69
CA LEU A 346 -5.32 32.12 3.90
C LEU A 346 -5.81 31.20 5.02
N ASN A 347 -5.05 30.18 5.45
CA ASN A 347 -5.42 29.38 6.61
C ASN A 347 -5.48 30.22 7.90
N LEU A 348 -4.73 31.33 7.95
CA LEU A 348 -4.74 32.31 9.04
C LEU A 348 -5.79 33.40 8.87
N ASN A 349 -6.69 33.26 7.88
CA ASN A 349 -7.77 34.20 7.62
C ASN A 349 -9.11 33.57 8.04
N PRO A 350 -9.92 34.22 8.91
CA PRO A 350 -11.22 33.69 9.33
C PRO A 350 -12.21 33.49 8.18
N ASP A 351 -12.01 34.15 7.03
CA ASP A 351 -12.87 34.09 5.86
C ASP A 351 -12.33 33.19 4.74
N VAL A 352 -11.38 32.30 5.05
CA VAL A 352 -10.69 31.41 4.09
C VAL A 352 -11.65 30.73 3.10
N VAL A 353 -12.78 30.22 3.59
CA VAL A 353 -13.77 29.50 2.76
C VAL A 353 -14.37 30.42 1.69
N ASN A 354 -14.78 31.64 2.07
CA ASN A 354 -15.40 32.57 1.14
C ASN A 354 -14.37 33.15 0.16
N ILE A 355 -13.16 33.47 0.62
CA ILE A 355 -12.07 33.93 -0.26
C ILE A 355 -11.76 32.86 -1.31
N VAL A 356 -11.58 31.62 -0.87
CA VAL A 356 -11.27 30.49 -1.76
C VAL A 356 -12.41 30.20 -2.75
N LYS A 357 -13.65 30.33 -2.31
CA LYS A 357 -14.85 30.16 -3.15
C LYS A 357 -15.03 31.31 -4.15
N ALA A 358 -14.73 32.54 -3.75
CA ALA A 358 -14.85 33.72 -4.59
C ALA A 358 -13.76 33.74 -5.68
N GLY A 359 -12.57 33.23 -5.39
CA GLY A 359 -11.45 33.27 -6.33
C GLY A 359 -10.99 34.71 -6.59
N GLY A 360 -10.45 34.97 -7.78
CA GLY A 360 -9.97 36.31 -8.18
C GLY A 360 -8.61 36.70 -7.59
N TYR A 361 -7.73 35.72 -7.35
CA TYR A 361 -6.38 35.96 -6.82
C TYR A 361 -5.38 34.97 -7.41
N ARG A 362 -4.10 35.27 -7.25
CA ARG A 362 -3.01 34.35 -7.63
C ARG A 362 -2.62 33.48 -6.43
N ALA A 363 -2.55 32.18 -6.63
CA ALA A 363 -2.16 31.20 -5.62
C ALA A 363 -0.80 30.57 -5.94
N LEU A 364 -0.02 30.25 -4.91
CA LEU A 364 1.26 29.54 -5.03
C LEU A 364 1.04 28.09 -5.46
N HIS A 365 1.87 27.61 -6.39
CA HIS A 365 1.96 26.19 -6.73
C HIS A 365 2.91 25.44 -5.80
N PHE A 366 2.59 24.18 -5.57
CA PHE A 366 3.45 23.20 -4.92
C PHE A 366 3.64 22.01 -5.85
N ILE A 367 4.79 21.35 -5.71
CA ILE A 367 5.09 20.08 -6.35
C ILE A 367 5.19 18.98 -5.30
N ASP A 368 5.02 17.74 -5.77
CA ASP A 368 5.44 16.54 -5.08
C ASP A 368 6.14 15.62 -6.08
N PHE A 369 6.53 14.44 -5.60
CA PHE A 369 7.36 13.51 -6.36
C PHE A 369 6.62 12.22 -6.70
N THR A 370 5.29 12.23 -6.63
CA THR A 370 4.47 11.15 -7.19
C THR A 370 4.60 11.15 -8.70
N ALA A 371 4.54 10.00 -9.35
CA ALA A 371 4.72 9.90 -10.80
C ALA A 371 4.12 8.60 -11.32
N GLU A 372 3.98 8.53 -12.64
CA GLU A 372 3.63 7.32 -13.36
C GLU A 372 4.60 7.11 -14.53
N GLY A 373 4.60 5.91 -15.10
CA GLY A 373 5.64 5.53 -16.03
C GLY A 373 5.55 4.10 -16.52
N TRP A 374 6.63 3.64 -17.14
CA TRP A 374 6.75 2.27 -17.60
C TRP A 374 8.15 1.69 -17.32
N VAL A 375 8.19 0.37 -17.25
CA VAL A 375 9.43 -0.43 -17.27
C VAL A 375 9.38 -1.36 -18.47
N ARG A 376 10.45 -1.36 -19.26
CA ARG A 376 10.61 -2.16 -20.48
C ARG A 376 11.88 -2.98 -20.39
N ALA A 377 11.85 -4.20 -20.92
CA ALA A 377 13.06 -5.00 -21.08
C ALA A 377 13.65 -4.82 -22.48
N SER A 378 14.97 -4.83 -22.61
CA SER A 378 15.66 -5.05 -23.89
C SER A 378 16.51 -6.30 -23.78
N CYS A 379 16.42 -7.15 -24.81
CA CYS A 379 17.26 -8.34 -24.94
C CYS A 379 17.54 -8.57 -26.43
N PRO A 380 18.62 -7.97 -26.98
CA PRO A 380 18.86 -7.95 -28.43
C PRO A 380 18.88 -9.34 -29.08
N MET A 381 19.32 -10.36 -28.34
CA MET A 381 19.45 -11.74 -28.84
C MET A 381 18.08 -12.41 -29.04
N LEU A 382 17.04 -11.93 -28.33
CA LEU A 382 15.68 -12.46 -28.44
C LEU A 382 14.79 -11.61 -29.37
N GLU A 383 15.12 -10.34 -29.59
CA GLU A 383 14.29 -9.40 -30.37
C GLU A 383 13.99 -9.86 -31.81
N THR A 384 14.86 -10.69 -32.41
CA THR A 384 14.63 -11.22 -33.77
C THR A 384 13.67 -12.41 -33.82
N VAL A 385 13.48 -13.12 -32.70
CA VAL A 385 12.69 -14.34 -32.61
C VAL A 385 11.40 -14.13 -31.82
N ILE A 386 11.44 -13.24 -30.82
CA ILE A 386 10.30 -12.78 -30.01
C ILE A 386 10.31 -11.24 -30.09
N PRO A 387 9.71 -10.66 -31.15
CA PRO A 387 9.78 -9.22 -31.38
C PRO A 387 8.85 -8.42 -30.46
N ASP A 388 7.81 -9.06 -29.93
CA ASP A 388 6.83 -8.40 -29.08
C ASP A 388 7.37 -8.16 -27.67
N ASN A 389 7.07 -6.96 -27.14
CA ASN A 389 7.52 -6.53 -25.83
C ASN A 389 6.37 -5.85 -25.08
N ALA A 390 5.87 -6.48 -24.02
CA ALA A 390 4.83 -5.89 -23.20
C ALA A 390 5.45 -5.24 -21.95
N VAL A 391 5.36 -3.92 -21.88
CA VAL A 391 5.90 -3.14 -20.77
C VAL A 391 5.06 -3.32 -19.50
N ALA A 392 5.69 -3.11 -18.34
CA ALA A 392 5.01 -2.93 -17.08
C ALA A 392 4.67 -1.45 -16.87
N TYR A 393 3.51 -1.17 -16.29
CA TYR A 393 3.13 0.12 -15.73
C TYR A 393 3.81 0.30 -14.38
N SER A 394 4.45 1.46 -14.19
CA SER A 394 5.21 1.76 -12.98
C SER A 394 4.67 3.01 -12.33
N ILE A 395 4.20 2.87 -11.09
CA ILE A 395 3.59 3.95 -10.31
C ILE A 395 4.54 4.30 -9.17
N ILE A 396 4.76 5.60 -8.95
CA ILE A 396 5.42 6.15 -7.76
C ILE A 396 4.34 6.92 -6.99
N ALA A 397 3.81 6.31 -5.95
CA ALA A 397 2.68 6.83 -5.19
C ALA A 397 3.11 7.55 -3.90
N ALA A 398 2.15 8.24 -3.27
CA ALA A 398 2.31 8.78 -1.92
C ALA A 398 2.58 7.66 -0.88
N PRO A 399 3.17 7.98 0.30
CA PRO A 399 3.50 6.99 1.33
C PRO A 399 2.32 6.10 1.74
N ASP A 400 2.63 4.88 2.16
CA ASP A 400 1.68 3.95 2.75
C ASP A 400 1.74 4.06 4.28
N PHE A 401 0.64 4.48 4.91
CA PHE A 401 0.58 4.71 6.35
C PHE A 401 0.20 3.46 7.16
N TYR A 402 -0.32 2.39 6.55
CA TYR A 402 -0.51 1.06 7.18
C TYR A 402 0.07 -0.07 6.31
N PRO A 403 1.40 -0.10 6.13
CA PRO A 403 2.10 -1.07 5.28
C PRO A 403 1.86 -2.54 5.63
N ALA A 404 1.53 -2.83 6.90
CA ALA A 404 1.23 -4.17 7.37
C ALA A 404 -0.21 -4.63 7.08
N SER A 405 -1.08 -3.73 6.58
CA SER A 405 -2.46 -4.01 6.21
C SER A 405 -2.64 -4.00 4.69
N SER A 406 -3.30 -5.02 4.15
CA SER A 406 -3.63 -5.08 2.73
C SER A 406 -5.05 -4.60 2.44
N GLN A 407 -5.23 -3.80 1.40
CA GLN A 407 -6.56 -3.43 0.88
C GLN A 407 -7.36 -4.68 0.48
N ARG A 408 -6.72 -5.69 -0.12
CA ARG A 408 -7.36 -6.96 -0.46
C ARG A 408 -7.80 -7.74 0.78
N GLU A 409 -6.92 -7.88 1.78
CA GLU A 409 -7.25 -8.61 3.00
C GLU A 409 -8.41 -7.94 3.74
N LEU A 410 -8.42 -6.60 3.79
CA LEU A 410 -9.53 -5.87 4.38
C LEU A 410 -10.86 -6.09 3.62
N LEU A 411 -10.82 -6.11 2.29
CA LEU A 411 -12.01 -6.41 1.47
C LEU A 411 -12.53 -7.82 1.78
N GLU A 412 -11.66 -8.83 1.73
CA GLU A 412 -12.03 -10.23 1.97
C GLU A 412 -12.55 -10.45 3.39
N TRP A 413 -11.90 -9.85 4.39
CA TRP A 413 -12.35 -9.88 5.78
C TRP A 413 -13.71 -9.18 5.94
N SER A 414 -13.88 -7.99 5.36
CA SER A 414 -15.11 -7.20 5.44
C SER A 414 -16.31 -7.95 4.86
N ASP A 415 -16.13 -8.63 3.74
CA ASP A 415 -17.19 -9.42 3.10
C ASP A 415 -17.71 -10.55 4.01
N GLN A 416 -16.88 -11.04 4.94
CA GLN A 416 -17.27 -12.04 5.94
C GLN A 416 -18.05 -11.45 7.11
N GLN A 417 -17.88 -10.16 7.43
CA GLN A 417 -18.49 -9.52 8.62
C GLN A 417 -19.97 -9.15 8.44
N GLN A 418 -20.50 -9.18 7.21
CA GLN A 418 -21.90 -8.83 6.91
C GLN A 418 -22.33 -7.45 7.44
N PHE A 419 -21.44 -6.47 7.43
CA PHE A 419 -21.75 -5.11 7.89
C PHE A 419 -22.95 -4.49 7.15
N PRO A 420 -23.76 -3.65 7.83
CA PRO A 420 -24.87 -2.96 7.18
C PRO A 420 -24.36 -1.99 6.11
N GLN A 421 -24.88 -2.14 4.88
CA GLN A 421 -24.44 -1.35 3.72
C GLN A 421 -25.26 -0.06 3.53
N PRO A 422 -24.63 1.05 3.08
CA PRO A 422 -23.18 1.22 2.91
C PRO A 422 -22.48 1.38 4.27
N PHE A 423 -21.43 0.59 4.50
CA PHE A 423 -20.61 0.68 5.72
C PHE A 423 -19.44 1.64 5.50
N PHE A 424 -18.59 1.28 4.54
CA PHE A 424 -17.55 2.14 4.00
C PHE A 424 -18.22 3.19 3.11
N GLY A 425 -17.78 4.44 3.20
CA GLY A 425 -18.26 5.51 2.32
C GLY A 425 -17.74 5.39 0.89
N GLN A 426 -16.83 4.45 0.63
CA GLN A 426 -16.30 4.10 -0.69
C GLN A 426 -16.08 2.59 -0.83
N SER A 427 -15.93 2.14 -2.08
CA SER A 427 -15.60 0.75 -2.41
C SER A 427 -14.22 0.36 -1.91
N LEU A 428 -14.11 -0.83 -1.29
CA LEU A 428 -12.85 -1.45 -0.88
C LEU A 428 -12.14 -2.24 -2.00
N ARG A 429 -12.71 -2.30 -3.22
CA ARG A 429 -12.06 -2.92 -4.38
C ARG A 429 -10.64 -2.40 -4.55
N VAL A 430 -9.74 -3.30 -4.94
CA VAL A 430 -8.33 -3.01 -5.17
C VAL A 430 -8.06 -2.61 -6.62
N LEU A 431 -6.93 -1.98 -6.90
CA LEU A 431 -6.53 -1.59 -8.25
C LEU A 431 -6.49 -2.81 -9.19
N SER A 432 -6.03 -3.95 -8.67
CA SER A 432 -6.05 -5.22 -9.41
C SER A 432 -7.45 -5.72 -9.77
N ASN A 433 -8.55 -5.10 -9.30
CA ASN A 433 -9.91 -5.44 -9.69
C ASN A 433 -10.44 -4.60 -10.87
N LEU A 434 -9.81 -3.50 -11.24
CA LEU A 434 -10.41 -2.53 -12.16
C LEU A 434 -10.46 -3.00 -13.61
N ARG A 435 -9.52 -3.86 -14.04
CA ARG A 435 -9.36 -4.28 -15.45
C ARG A 435 -9.29 -3.05 -16.38
N ALA A 436 -8.49 -2.06 -15.99
CA ALA A 436 -8.21 -0.85 -16.75
C ALA A 436 -6.84 -0.93 -17.42
N ALA A 437 -6.70 -0.24 -18.56
CA ALA A 437 -5.42 -0.10 -19.24
C ALA A 437 -4.50 0.87 -18.48
N GLY A 438 -3.19 0.76 -18.70
CA GLY A 438 -2.24 1.82 -18.31
C GLY A 438 -2.52 3.14 -19.05
N ASN A 439 -1.78 4.18 -18.70
CA ASN A 439 -1.99 5.50 -19.29
C ASN A 439 -1.53 5.53 -20.77
N PRO A 440 -2.45 5.72 -21.74
CA PRO A 440 -2.11 5.77 -23.16
C PRO A 440 -1.33 7.03 -23.55
N ASP A 441 -1.34 8.09 -22.72
CA ASP A 441 -0.65 9.34 -23.00
C ASP A 441 0.86 9.28 -22.67
N LEU A 442 1.34 8.19 -22.07
CA LEU A 442 2.76 8.03 -21.76
C LEU A 442 3.59 7.90 -23.03
N ASN A 443 4.78 8.53 -23.02
CA ASN A 443 5.71 8.45 -24.13
C ASN A 443 6.02 6.99 -24.51
N GLY A 444 6.02 6.69 -25.81
CA GLY A 444 6.19 5.34 -26.36
C GLY A 444 4.89 4.63 -26.74
N ASN A 445 3.71 5.12 -26.30
CA ASN A 445 2.39 4.57 -26.65
C ASN A 445 2.23 3.06 -26.33
N TYR A 446 2.84 2.61 -25.24
CA TYR A 446 2.88 1.18 -24.89
C TYR A 446 1.58 0.63 -24.28
N PHE A 447 0.69 1.49 -23.78
CA PHE A 447 -0.56 1.07 -23.13
C PHE A 447 -1.75 1.31 -24.06
N GLN A 448 -2.25 0.23 -24.64
CA GLN A 448 -3.44 0.29 -25.49
C GLN A 448 -4.71 0.24 -24.63
N PRO A 449 -5.78 0.98 -24.97
CA PRO A 449 -7.01 1.01 -24.18
C PRO A 449 -7.71 -0.35 -24.01
N ASP A 450 -7.44 -1.33 -24.87
CA ASP A 450 -7.97 -2.70 -24.80
C ASP A 450 -7.15 -3.65 -23.93
N ASP A 451 -5.91 -3.28 -23.55
CA ASP A 451 -5.06 -4.03 -22.63
C ASP A 451 -5.59 -3.95 -21.19
N LYS A 452 -6.61 -4.76 -20.88
CA LYS A 452 -7.26 -4.78 -19.57
C LYS A 452 -6.54 -5.64 -18.53
N GLY A 453 -5.43 -6.25 -18.90
CA GLY A 453 -4.63 -7.13 -18.05
C GLY A 453 -3.54 -6.41 -17.24
N VAL A 454 -3.23 -5.14 -17.54
CA VAL A 454 -2.07 -4.40 -16.98
C VAL A 454 -2.02 -4.40 -15.46
N THR A 455 -3.17 -4.22 -14.80
CA THR A 455 -3.27 -4.18 -13.33
C THR A 455 -3.57 -5.53 -12.69
N ALA A 456 -3.87 -6.56 -13.49
CA ALA A 456 -4.21 -7.87 -12.96
C ALA A 456 -2.99 -8.52 -12.29
N ILE A 457 -3.27 -9.44 -11.35
CA ILE A 457 -2.24 -10.31 -10.77
C ILE A 457 -2.51 -11.73 -11.22
N VAL A 458 -1.50 -12.36 -11.81
CA VAL A 458 -1.52 -13.77 -12.23
C VAL A 458 -0.45 -14.56 -11.48
N SER A 459 -0.52 -15.88 -11.59
CA SER A 459 0.48 -16.82 -11.09
C SER A 459 1.05 -17.66 -12.23
N HIS A 460 2.03 -18.51 -11.94
CA HIS A 460 2.31 -19.62 -12.84
C HIS A 460 1.07 -20.53 -12.94
N PRO A 461 0.83 -21.19 -14.09
CA PRO A 461 -0.23 -22.18 -14.19
C PRO A 461 -0.06 -23.29 -13.15
N VAL A 462 -1.06 -23.47 -12.28
CA VAL A 462 -1.17 -24.60 -11.37
C VAL A 462 -2.09 -25.68 -11.95
N GLU A 463 -1.95 -26.90 -11.46
CA GLU A 463 -2.88 -27.97 -11.82
C GLU A 463 -4.20 -27.77 -11.06
N VAL A 464 -5.32 -28.10 -11.71
CA VAL A 464 -6.66 -27.87 -11.14
C VAL A 464 -6.83 -28.68 -9.86
N GLU A 465 -6.28 -29.89 -9.83
CA GLU A 465 -6.30 -30.84 -8.73
C GLU A 465 -5.36 -30.46 -7.57
N ASP A 466 -4.50 -29.44 -7.75
CA ASP A 466 -3.62 -28.99 -6.67
C ASP A 466 -4.43 -28.58 -5.46
N ARG A 467 -4.03 -29.08 -4.29
CA ARG A 467 -4.69 -28.80 -3.01
C ARG A 467 -3.86 -27.81 -2.21
N ALA A 468 -4.55 -27.01 -1.39
CA ALA A 468 -3.88 -26.29 -0.32
C ALA A 468 -3.26 -27.29 0.66
N ALA A 469 -2.08 -26.96 1.18
CA ALA A 469 -1.49 -27.72 2.26
C ALA A 469 -2.34 -27.60 3.53
N SER A 470 -2.38 -28.66 4.34
CA SER A 470 -3.14 -28.71 5.59
C SER A 470 -2.34 -28.09 6.72
N GLY A 471 -2.74 -26.92 7.22
CA GLY A 471 -2.07 -26.23 8.33
C GLY A 471 -2.61 -24.81 8.54
N ALA A 472 -2.26 -24.20 9.68
CA ALA A 472 -2.46 -22.77 9.88
C ALA A 472 -1.52 -22.03 8.92
N ARG A 473 -2.09 -21.16 8.06
CA ARG A 473 -1.34 -20.41 7.06
C ARG A 473 -1.28 -18.96 7.49
N THR A 474 -0.08 -18.43 7.67
CA THR A 474 0.11 -17.04 8.07
C THR A 474 0.23 -16.14 6.85
N THR A 475 -0.52 -15.04 6.84
CA THR A 475 -0.15 -13.87 6.05
C THR A 475 1.02 -13.18 6.76
N ASN A 476 1.93 -12.56 6.00
CA ASN A 476 3.00 -11.77 6.60
C ASN A 476 2.75 -10.28 6.35
N GLY A 477 2.77 -9.49 7.43
CA GLY A 477 2.50 -8.06 7.44
C GLY A 477 3.67 -7.23 6.91
N ARG A 478 4.18 -7.54 5.71
CA ARG A 478 5.13 -6.68 4.99
C ARG A 478 4.41 -5.84 3.92
N ALA A 479 5.01 -4.70 3.60
CA ALA A 479 4.58 -3.88 2.48
C ALA A 479 4.77 -4.65 1.16
N SER A 480 3.81 -4.50 0.25
CA SER A 480 3.87 -5.09 -1.10
C SER A 480 3.75 -3.99 -2.15
N TRP A 481 4.42 -4.19 -3.27
CA TRP A 481 4.40 -3.32 -4.45
C TRP A 481 3.43 -3.79 -5.55
N LEU A 482 2.65 -4.86 -5.35
CA LEU A 482 1.66 -5.30 -6.34
C LEU A 482 0.32 -4.55 -6.20
N SER A 483 -0.42 -4.54 -7.30
CA SER A 483 -1.66 -3.77 -7.50
C SER A 483 -2.84 -4.16 -6.60
N ASP A 484 -2.77 -5.25 -5.83
CA ASP A 484 -3.78 -5.61 -4.84
C ASP A 484 -3.62 -4.88 -3.50
N ARG A 485 -2.54 -4.09 -3.35
CA ARG A 485 -2.35 -3.17 -2.22
C ARG A 485 -2.86 -1.75 -2.48
N ALA A 486 -3.12 -1.38 -3.73
CA ALA A 486 -3.61 -0.05 -4.09
C ALA A 486 -5.14 0.01 -4.15
N ALA A 487 -5.69 1.21 -3.95
CA ALA A 487 -7.13 1.45 -4.06
C ALA A 487 -7.61 1.29 -5.51
N GLY A 488 -8.75 0.63 -5.69
CA GLY A 488 -9.49 0.58 -6.96
C GLY A 488 -10.56 1.68 -7.07
N SER A 489 -10.59 2.63 -6.14
CA SER A 489 -11.43 3.82 -6.24
C SER A 489 -10.57 5.00 -6.63
N LEU A 490 -11.00 5.77 -7.63
CA LEU A 490 -10.15 6.73 -8.35
C LEU A 490 -10.65 8.18 -8.24
N SER A 491 -11.66 8.44 -7.42
CA SER A 491 -12.14 9.80 -7.17
C SER A 491 -12.58 9.97 -5.71
N PRO A 492 -11.77 10.65 -4.88
CA PRO A 492 -10.37 11.03 -5.15
C PRO A 492 -9.49 9.79 -5.39
N GLY A 493 -8.51 9.87 -6.28
CA GLY A 493 -7.52 8.80 -6.51
C GLY A 493 -6.32 8.99 -5.57
N TRP A 494 -5.66 7.91 -5.15
CA TRP A 494 -4.48 8.01 -4.28
C TRP A 494 -3.18 7.56 -4.95
N GLU A 495 -3.09 6.29 -5.33
CA GLU A 495 -1.96 5.81 -6.13
C GLU A 495 -2.05 6.28 -7.57
N ILE A 496 -3.27 6.29 -8.10
CA ILE A 496 -3.57 6.59 -9.49
C ILE A 496 -5.01 7.07 -9.59
N SER A 497 -5.32 7.77 -10.68
CA SER A 497 -6.65 8.26 -11.03
C SER A 497 -7.11 7.62 -12.35
N GLY A 498 -8.31 8.00 -12.81
CA GLY A 498 -8.77 7.79 -14.17
C GLY A 498 -9.07 9.15 -14.83
N PRO A 499 -8.89 9.29 -16.15
CA PRO A 499 -9.06 10.56 -16.83
C PRO A 499 -10.47 11.13 -16.66
N ASP A 500 -10.54 12.46 -16.54
CA ASP A 500 -11.72 13.28 -16.28
C ASP A 500 -12.47 12.88 -15.00
N GLY A 501 -11.72 12.48 -13.97
CA GLY A 501 -12.25 11.96 -12.70
C GLY A 501 -12.85 10.56 -12.82
N GLY A 502 -12.71 9.91 -13.98
CA GLY A 502 -12.80 8.47 -14.31
C GLY A 502 -14.10 7.70 -14.00
N GLY A 503 -14.94 8.18 -13.09
CA GLY A 503 -16.01 7.37 -12.50
C GLY A 503 -15.47 6.09 -11.84
N PRO A 504 -16.34 5.14 -11.51
CA PRO A 504 -15.94 3.91 -10.80
C PRO A 504 -15.19 2.88 -11.66
N ARG A 505 -15.12 3.06 -12.99
CA ARG A 505 -14.49 2.12 -13.94
C ARG A 505 -13.95 2.87 -15.17
N PRO A 506 -12.80 3.54 -15.08
CA PRO A 506 -12.25 4.22 -16.23
C PRO A 506 -11.71 3.22 -17.26
N ALA A 507 -11.61 3.67 -18.51
CA ALA A 507 -11.02 2.87 -19.58
C ALA A 507 -9.50 2.70 -19.40
N SER A 508 -8.83 3.75 -18.94
CA SER A 508 -7.40 3.82 -18.69
C SER A 508 -7.12 4.53 -17.36
N LEU A 509 -5.90 4.37 -16.86
CA LEU A 509 -5.41 5.06 -15.67
C LEU A 509 -4.63 6.32 -16.03
N CYS A 510 -4.48 7.25 -15.08
CA CYS A 510 -3.57 8.37 -15.18
C CYS A 510 -3.16 8.91 -13.79
N GLY A 511 -1.95 9.44 -13.67
CA GLY A 511 -1.40 10.06 -12.48
C GLY A 511 -1.60 11.57 -12.46
N TYR A 512 -1.79 12.21 -13.62
CA TYR A 512 -1.87 13.67 -13.72
C TYR A 512 -3.17 14.29 -13.14
N GLU A 513 -4.16 13.47 -12.77
CA GLU A 513 -5.39 13.93 -12.10
C GLU A 513 -5.42 13.67 -10.60
N LEU A 514 -4.33 13.15 -10.05
CA LEU A 514 -4.13 13.12 -8.60
C LEU A 514 -4.00 14.55 -8.05
N GLY A 515 -4.23 14.70 -6.75
CA GLY A 515 -4.05 15.95 -6.04
C GLY A 515 -2.67 16.55 -6.27
N SER A 516 -2.64 17.87 -6.44
CA SER A 516 -1.42 18.64 -6.64
C SER A 516 -1.25 19.70 -5.54
N PRO A 517 -0.44 19.44 -4.49
CA PRO A 517 0.26 18.18 -4.23
C PRO A 517 -0.69 17.12 -3.63
N PHE A 518 -0.23 15.87 -3.54
CA PHE A 518 -1.03 14.72 -3.07
C PHE A 518 -1.59 14.92 -1.66
N THR A 519 -1.00 15.81 -0.85
CA THR A 519 -1.45 16.14 0.50
C THR A 519 -2.85 16.77 0.56
N GLU A 520 -3.31 17.41 -0.53
CA GLU A 520 -4.70 17.89 -0.59
C GLU A 520 -5.71 16.74 -0.66
N ASP A 521 -5.37 15.66 -1.37
CA ASP A 521 -6.18 14.44 -1.43
C ASP A 521 -6.14 13.71 -0.10
N VAL A 522 -4.96 13.62 0.52
CA VAL A 522 -4.75 13.00 1.84
C VAL A 522 -5.69 13.60 2.88
N ARG A 523 -5.74 14.94 2.96
CA ARG A 523 -6.61 15.65 3.92
C ARG A 523 -8.08 15.27 3.74
N ILE A 524 -8.56 15.21 2.50
CA ILE A 524 -9.96 14.91 2.20
C ILE A 524 -10.28 13.46 2.59
N CYS A 525 -9.47 12.50 2.13
CA CYS A 525 -9.69 11.07 2.33
C CYS A 525 -9.62 10.66 3.81
N ALA A 526 -8.65 11.22 4.54
CA ALA A 526 -8.47 10.96 5.97
C ALA A 526 -9.69 11.41 6.78
N SER A 527 -10.21 12.61 6.46
CA SER A 527 -11.29 13.24 7.23
C SER A 527 -12.65 12.54 7.13
N ILE A 528 -12.87 11.70 6.12
CA ILE A 528 -14.15 11.04 5.87
C ILE A 528 -14.23 9.59 6.39
N GLY A 529 -13.21 9.10 7.10
CA GLY A 529 -13.26 7.78 7.74
C GLY A 529 -12.20 6.79 7.28
N GLY A 530 -11.17 7.21 6.53
CA GLY A 530 -10.04 6.37 6.13
C GLY A 530 -10.45 5.03 5.50
N TYR A 531 -10.93 5.02 4.25
CA TYR A 531 -11.47 3.79 3.63
C TYR A 531 -10.40 2.86 3.04
N TRP A 532 -9.12 3.22 3.16
CA TRP A 532 -8.03 2.53 2.47
C TRP A 532 -6.89 2.24 3.45
N PRO A 533 -6.72 0.99 3.91
CA PRO A 533 -5.63 0.58 4.80
C PRO A 533 -4.27 1.07 4.32
N ALA A 534 -3.89 0.84 3.07
CA ALA A 534 -2.53 1.15 2.59
C ALA A 534 -2.21 2.67 2.46
N VAL A 535 -3.07 3.55 2.96
CA VAL A 535 -3.24 4.84 2.29
C VAL A 535 -3.54 5.98 3.26
N SER A 536 -4.62 5.94 4.03
CA SER A 536 -5.08 7.13 4.77
C SER A 536 -5.56 6.81 6.18
N PRO A 537 -4.86 7.32 7.22
CA PRO A 537 -5.36 7.27 8.59
C PRO A 537 -6.71 7.97 8.76
N ASP A 538 -7.57 7.41 9.59
CA ASP A 538 -8.91 7.94 9.85
C ASP A 538 -8.87 9.13 10.82
N THR A 539 -8.86 10.34 10.26
CA THR A 539 -8.91 11.60 11.03
C THR A 539 -10.32 12.15 11.16
N SER A 540 -11.36 11.35 10.91
CA SER A 540 -12.76 11.79 11.07
C SER A 540 -13.06 12.30 12.48
N ARG A 541 -12.38 11.77 13.50
CA ARG A 541 -12.47 12.24 14.89
C ARG A 541 -11.64 13.48 15.21
N THR A 542 -10.72 13.89 14.33
CA THR A 542 -9.83 15.07 14.53
C THR A 542 -10.57 16.39 14.30
N PHE A 543 -11.62 16.37 13.49
CA PHE A 543 -12.38 17.57 13.08
C PHE A 543 -13.79 17.57 13.65
N GLU A 544 -14.43 18.74 13.60
CA GLU A 544 -15.77 18.91 14.14
C GLU A 544 -16.81 17.96 13.51
N PRO A 545 -17.83 17.50 14.28
CA PRO A 545 -18.80 16.51 13.82
C PRO A 545 -19.54 16.93 12.56
N ASN A 546 -19.61 16.03 11.57
CA ASN A 546 -20.30 16.24 10.30
C ASN A 546 -20.88 14.92 9.80
N ALA A 547 -22.00 14.96 9.06
CA ALA A 547 -22.67 13.78 8.50
C ALA A 547 -21.75 12.87 7.66
N SER A 548 -20.72 13.42 7.01
CA SER A 548 -19.76 12.67 6.20
C SER A 548 -18.56 12.13 6.99
N ARG A 549 -18.28 12.66 8.19
CA ARG A 549 -17.11 12.33 9.02
C ARG A 549 -17.48 11.28 10.05
N VAL A 550 -17.78 10.07 9.57
CA VAL A 550 -18.12 8.93 10.42
C VAL A 550 -16.87 8.08 10.65
N PRO A 551 -16.39 7.92 11.90
CA PRO A 551 -15.23 7.08 12.19
C PRO A 551 -15.48 5.61 11.84
N ILE A 552 -14.46 4.99 11.24
CA ILE A 552 -14.43 3.57 10.88
C ILE A 552 -13.21 2.88 11.50
N ILE A 553 -12.01 3.44 11.35
CA ILE A 553 -10.75 2.89 11.90
C ILE A 553 -10.09 3.97 12.75
N PRO A 554 -10.64 4.30 13.92
CA PRO A 554 -10.24 5.49 14.66
C PRO A 554 -8.75 5.40 15.01
N LEU A 555 -8.06 6.54 14.85
CA LEU A 555 -6.75 6.72 15.45
C LEU A 555 -6.83 6.61 16.96
N THR A 556 -5.84 5.97 17.57
CA THR A 556 -5.65 6.03 19.03
C THR A 556 -5.34 7.46 19.47
N ASP A 557 -5.53 7.75 20.75
CA ASP A 557 -5.23 9.07 21.31
C ASP A 557 -3.76 9.47 21.13
N GLU A 558 -2.84 8.50 21.10
CA GLU A 558 -1.44 8.72 20.77
C GLU A 558 -1.27 9.07 19.28
N GLU A 559 -1.79 8.25 18.36
CA GLU A 559 -1.69 8.52 16.91
C GLU A 559 -2.35 9.85 16.50
N GLY A 560 -3.40 10.26 17.21
CA GLY A 560 -4.13 11.52 17.00
C GLY A 560 -3.57 12.73 17.75
N GLY A 561 -2.44 12.64 18.45
CA GLY A 561 -1.80 13.79 19.12
C GLY A 561 -2.53 14.31 20.37
N GLN A 562 -3.43 13.51 20.96
CA GLN A 562 -4.04 13.84 22.26
C GLN A 562 -3.13 13.46 23.44
N ALA A 563 -2.11 12.63 23.21
CA ALA A 563 -0.97 12.43 24.12
C ALA A 563 0.20 13.37 23.76
N ASP A 564 1.16 13.58 24.68
CA ASP A 564 2.32 14.52 24.58
C ASP A 564 3.34 14.22 23.45
N SER A 565 2.95 13.48 22.43
CA SER A 565 3.86 12.77 21.54
C SER A 565 3.62 13.06 20.05
N GLY A 566 2.76 14.05 19.75
CA GLY A 566 2.44 14.52 18.40
C GLY A 566 1.49 13.58 17.64
N SER A 567 0.70 14.15 16.72
CA SER A 567 -0.15 13.38 15.82
C SER A 567 0.61 12.95 14.56
N TRP A 568 0.05 11.98 13.84
CA TRP A 568 0.60 11.50 12.56
C TRP A 568 0.65 12.57 11.46
N ASP A 569 -0.20 13.61 11.54
CA ASP A 569 -0.38 14.63 10.51
C ASP A 569 -0.04 16.06 10.95
N GLY A 570 0.36 16.26 12.20
CA GLY A 570 0.54 17.58 12.79
C GLY A 570 -0.75 18.31 13.21
N VAL A 571 -1.89 17.63 13.25
CA VAL A 571 -3.18 18.14 13.75
C VAL A 571 -3.63 17.37 14.99
N ASP A 572 -3.75 18.08 16.10
CA ASP A 572 -4.23 17.50 17.36
C ASP A 572 -5.71 17.08 17.26
N GLY A 573 -6.01 15.91 17.82
CA GLY A 573 -7.36 15.41 18.02
C GLY A 573 -8.19 16.21 19.03
N PRO A 574 -9.43 15.77 19.30
CA PRO A 574 -10.40 16.55 20.08
C PRO A 574 -9.98 16.72 21.53
N ARG A 575 -10.34 17.85 22.15
CA ARG A 575 -10.08 18.10 23.57
C ARG A 575 -11.37 18.34 24.32
N LEU A 576 -11.54 17.65 25.45
CA LEU A 576 -12.64 17.93 26.37
C LEU A 576 -12.29 19.16 27.22
N LEU A 577 -13.15 20.17 27.18
CA LEU A 577 -13.02 21.40 27.95
C LEU A 577 -14.28 21.64 28.78
N THR A 578 -14.16 22.54 29.75
CA THR A 578 -15.30 23.12 30.46
C THR A 578 -15.43 24.58 30.05
N ASP A 579 -16.59 24.98 29.55
CA ASP A 579 -16.84 26.36 29.14
C ASP A 579 -17.00 27.31 30.34
N ALA A 580 -17.15 28.62 30.07
CA ALA A 580 -17.30 29.64 31.10
C ALA A 580 -18.59 29.50 31.94
N GLN A 581 -19.56 28.70 31.46
CA GLN A 581 -20.84 28.42 32.09
C GLN A 581 -20.83 27.07 32.85
N GLY A 582 -19.70 26.37 32.86
CA GLY A 582 -19.54 25.07 33.53
C GLY A 582 -20.03 23.88 32.72
N LYS A 583 -20.41 24.06 31.45
CA LYS A 583 -20.81 22.94 30.57
C LYS A 583 -19.57 22.27 29.97
N GLN A 584 -19.71 20.98 29.70
CA GLN A 584 -18.69 20.22 28.97
C GLN A 584 -18.82 20.49 27.46
N VAL A 585 -17.73 20.90 26.84
CA VAL A 585 -17.63 21.14 25.39
C VAL A 585 -16.44 20.38 24.83
N VAL A 586 -16.56 19.91 23.59
CA VAL A 586 -15.44 19.31 22.86
C VAL A 586 -14.90 20.34 21.88
N GLU A 587 -13.61 20.62 21.99
CA GLU A 587 -12.88 21.48 21.07
C GLU A 587 -12.15 20.68 20.00
N TYR A 588 -12.25 21.17 18.78
CA TYR A 588 -11.64 20.61 17.57
C TYR A 588 -10.77 21.65 16.88
N THR A 589 -9.78 21.18 16.12
CA THR A 589 -9.23 22.00 15.04
C THR A 589 -10.27 22.13 13.93
N ALA A 590 -10.52 23.34 13.48
CA ALA A 590 -11.46 23.61 12.41
C ALA A 590 -10.92 23.07 11.08
N PHE A 591 -11.67 22.17 10.43
CA PHE A 591 -11.25 21.57 9.17
C PHE A 591 -10.89 22.61 8.09
N ASP A 592 -11.66 23.69 8.03
CA ASP A 592 -11.46 24.76 7.06
C ASP A 592 -10.12 25.48 7.19
N HIS A 593 -9.42 25.35 8.33
CA HIS A 593 -8.11 25.98 8.59
C HIS A 593 -6.97 24.95 8.61
N CYS A 594 -7.25 23.69 8.29
CA CYS A 594 -6.27 22.62 8.24
C CYS A 594 -5.61 22.51 6.86
N ASP A 595 -4.28 22.40 6.84
CA ASP A 595 -3.47 22.31 5.62
C ASP A 595 -2.37 21.25 5.77
N TYR A 596 -2.56 20.10 5.11
CA TYR A 596 -1.55 19.03 5.13
C TYR A 596 -0.34 19.34 4.24
N THR A 597 -0.47 20.23 3.26
CA THR A 597 0.67 20.72 2.48
C THR A 597 1.60 21.51 3.38
N LYS A 598 1.05 22.39 4.22
CA LYS A 598 1.80 23.10 5.28
C LYS A 598 2.52 22.13 6.23
N ASN A 599 1.79 21.12 6.70
CA ASN A 599 2.33 20.14 7.65
C ASN A 599 3.42 19.27 7.01
N ALA A 600 3.28 18.91 5.74
CA ALA A 600 4.29 18.18 4.99
C ALA A 600 5.56 19.02 4.73
N LEU A 601 5.43 20.31 4.41
CA LEU A 601 6.56 21.25 4.30
C LEU A 601 7.33 21.39 5.63
N ALA A 602 6.61 21.29 6.75
CA ALA A 602 7.18 21.32 8.09
C ALA A 602 7.68 19.95 8.60
N GLY A 603 7.61 18.90 7.78
CA GLY A 603 8.02 17.54 8.16
C GLY A 603 7.21 16.95 9.32
N LEU A 604 5.91 17.24 9.37
CA LEU A 604 5.02 16.79 10.45
C LEU A 604 4.25 15.51 10.11
N LEU A 605 4.21 15.09 8.84
CA LEU A 605 3.61 13.80 8.48
C LEU A 605 4.49 12.65 8.94
N SER A 606 3.89 11.67 9.60
CA SER A 606 4.56 10.51 10.19
C SER A 606 3.70 9.26 10.01
N LEU A 607 4.35 8.13 9.74
CA LEU A 607 3.73 6.79 9.77
C LEU A 607 4.26 5.93 10.93
N HIS A 608 5.11 6.47 11.80
CA HIS A 608 5.90 5.68 12.76
C HIS A 608 5.04 4.79 13.68
N ARG A 609 3.85 5.26 14.09
CA ARG A 609 2.89 4.48 14.89
C ARG A 609 1.94 3.64 14.04
N THR A 610 1.35 4.25 13.01
CA THR A 610 0.34 3.58 12.18
C THR A 610 0.95 2.38 11.46
N ALA A 611 2.23 2.44 11.10
CA ALA A 611 2.95 1.33 10.48
C ALA A 611 3.19 0.11 11.38
N GLN A 612 2.98 0.24 12.69
CA GLN A 612 3.03 -0.87 13.65
C GLN A 612 1.67 -1.55 13.83
N THR A 613 0.61 -1.02 13.20
CA THR A 613 -0.73 -1.63 13.23
C THR A 613 -0.76 -2.82 12.28
N SER A 614 -0.92 -4.03 12.82
CA SER A 614 -1.10 -5.25 12.02
C SER A 614 -2.46 -5.27 11.33
N ALA A 615 -2.62 -6.13 10.32
CA ALA A 615 -3.91 -6.37 9.67
C ALA A 615 -5.01 -6.78 10.68
N ASP A 616 -4.69 -7.66 11.63
CA ASP A 616 -5.61 -8.09 12.68
C ASP A 616 -6.00 -6.94 13.61
N ASP A 617 -5.05 -6.11 14.02
CA ASP A 617 -5.35 -4.92 14.83
C ASP A 617 -6.23 -3.93 14.05
N TYR A 618 -5.93 -3.72 12.77
CA TYR A 618 -6.72 -2.85 11.89
C TYR A 618 -8.19 -3.34 11.80
N ALA A 619 -8.40 -4.62 11.54
CA ALA A 619 -9.71 -5.26 11.51
C ALA A 619 -10.41 -5.18 12.88
N ARG A 620 -9.68 -5.43 13.97
CA ARG A 620 -10.21 -5.37 15.33
C ARG A 620 -10.68 -3.97 15.70
N ARG A 621 -9.94 -2.92 15.32
CA ARG A 621 -10.36 -1.50 15.52
C ARG A 621 -11.71 -1.21 14.87
N ILE A 622 -11.94 -1.69 13.63
CA ILE A 622 -13.23 -1.55 12.92
C ILE A 622 -14.34 -2.25 13.69
N TRP A 623 -14.10 -3.52 14.02
CA TRP A 623 -15.10 -4.38 14.62
C TRP A 623 -15.52 -3.88 16.01
N THR A 624 -14.56 -3.52 16.86
CA THR A 624 -14.85 -3.02 18.22
C THR A 624 -15.52 -1.66 18.19
N LEU A 625 -15.13 -0.75 17.29
CA LEU A 625 -15.83 0.53 17.13
C LEU A 625 -17.27 0.32 16.63
N HIS A 626 -17.46 -0.59 15.66
CA HIS A 626 -18.82 -0.91 15.20
C HIS A 626 -19.69 -1.41 16.35
N ASN A 627 -19.20 -2.31 17.18
CA ASN A 627 -19.94 -2.85 18.31
C ASN A 627 -20.19 -1.81 19.39
N ALA A 628 -19.23 -0.91 19.65
CA ALA A 628 -19.44 0.23 20.54
C ALA A 628 -20.60 1.12 20.05
N PHE A 629 -20.70 1.41 18.75
CA PHE A 629 -21.84 2.14 18.19
C PHE A 629 -23.15 1.33 18.25
N THR A 630 -23.11 0.04 17.98
CA THR A 630 -24.30 -0.83 18.04
C THR A 630 -24.89 -0.86 19.46
N ALA A 631 -24.06 -0.86 20.51
CA ALA A 631 -24.51 -0.73 21.90
C ALA A 631 -25.23 0.61 22.19
N LEU A 632 -24.97 1.64 21.38
CA LEU A 632 -25.66 2.93 21.42
C LEU A 632 -26.95 2.95 20.58
N GLY A 633 -27.30 1.84 19.91
CA GLY A 633 -28.41 1.76 18.97
C GLY A 633 -28.09 2.33 17.58
N ALA A 634 -26.79 2.47 17.25
CA ALA A 634 -26.32 3.01 15.98
C ALA A 634 -25.60 1.94 15.14
N SER A 635 -26.34 1.20 14.33
CA SER A 635 -25.78 0.16 13.46
C SER A 635 -25.48 0.67 12.06
N THR A 636 -26.32 1.56 11.51
CA THR A 636 -26.13 2.11 10.15
C THR A 636 -25.19 3.31 10.16
N ARG A 637 -24.55 3.59 9.01
CA ARG A 637 -23.68 4.77 8.85
C ARG A 637 -24.39 6.08 9.21
N GLN A 638 -25.66 6.22 8.83
CA GLN A 638 -26.47 7.40 9.16
C GLN A 638 -26.68 7.55 10.68
N GLN A 639 -26.95 6.45 11.39
CA GLN A 639 -27.10 6.49 12.84
C GLN A 639 -25.77 6.78 13.53
N LYS A 640 -24.66 6.19 13.04
CA LYS A 640 -23.32 6.45 13.56
C LYS A 640 -22.91 7.92 13.40
N ALA A 641 -23.36 8.59 12.35
CA ALA A 641 -23.12 10.02 12.11
C ALA A 641 -23.75 10.95 13.17
N GLU A 642 -24.62 10.43 14.06
CA GLU A 642 -25.14 11.17 15.21
C GLU A 642 -24.23 11.12 16.44
N TRP A 643 -23.10 10.42 16.35
CA TRP A 643 -22.15 10.23 17.44
C TRP A 643 -20.74 10.64 17.02
N SER A 644 -19.87 10.88 17.99
CA SER A 644 -18.47 11.26 17.76
C SER A 644 -17.56 10.58 18.79
N VAL A 645 -16.35 10.22 18.37
CA VAL A 645 -15.37 9.51 19.21
C VAL A 645 -14.40 10.52 19.82
N LEU A 646 -14.50 10.74 21.14
CA LEU A 646 -13.65 11.65 21.89
C LEU A 646 -12.30 11.04 22.26
N SER A 647 -12.27 9.75 22.62
CA SER A 647 -11.08 8.99 23.02
C SER A 647 -11.15 7.55 22.47
N PHE A 648 -10.02 7.04 21.99
CA PHE A 648 -9.79 5.63 21.68
C PHE A 648 -8.41 5.20 22.19
N ARG A 649 -8.39 4.17 23.04
CA ARG A 649 -7.16 3.60 23.62
C ARG A 649 -7.19 2.09 23.59
N LYS A 650 -6.03 1.49 23.34
CA LYS A 650 -5.79 0.07 23.64
C LYS A 650 -5.45 -0.06 25.12
N ILE A 651 -6.08 -0.99 25.82
CA ILE A 651 -5.91 -1.16 27.26
C ILE A 651 -4.93 -2.30 27.52
N THR A 652 -3.87 -1.99 28.26
CA THR A 652 -2.96 -2.99 28.84
C THR A 652 -3.36 -3.23 30.28
N ARG A 653 -3.44 -4.51 30.70
CA ARG A 653 -3.70 -4.88 32.09
C ARG A 653 -2.41 -4.81 32.93
N PRO A 654 -2.48 -4.51 34.23
CA PRO A 654 -3.68 -4.15 35.00
C PRO A 654 -4.19 -2.75 34.67
N HIS A 655 -5.50 -2.53 34.78
CA HIS A 655 -6.12 -1.24 34.47
C HIS A 655 -7.32 -0.98 35.40
N ALA A 656 -7.15 -0.11 36.38
CA ALA A 656 -8.11 0.09 37.46
C ALA A 656 -9.54 0.43 36.98
N ALA A 657 -9.68 1.25 35.93
CA ALA A 657 -11.01 1.59 35.41
C ALA A 657 -11.69 0.42 34.67
N LEU A 658 -10.91 -0.50 34.10
CA LEU A 658 -11.43 -1.73 33.51
C LEU A 658 -11.84 -2.69 34.63
N GLU A 659 -10.98 -2.92 35.61
CA GLU A 659 -11.25 -3.79 36.76
C GLU A 659 -12.52 -3.36 37.53
N PHE A 660 -12.70 -2.05 37.73
CA PHE A 660 -13.93 -1.51 38.31
C PHE A 660 -15.17 -1.80 37.43
N ALA A 661 -15.06 -1.58 36.12
CA ALA A 661 -16.16 -1.86 35.19
C ALA A 661 -16.54 -3.34 35.17
N GLU A 662 -15.56 -4.23 35.19
CA GLU A 662 -15.75 -5.68 35.23
C GLU A 662 -16.41 -6.13 36.53
N GLN A 663 -15.99 -5.55 37.66
CA GLN A 663 -16.58 -5.81 38.97
C GLN A 663 -18.04 -5.33 39.04
N GLU A 664 -18.34 -4.12 38.56
CA GLU A 664 -19.69 -3.55 38.62
C GLU A 664 -20.64 -4.28 37.66
N ALA A 665 -20.19 -4.61 36.45
CA ALA A 665 -20.99 -5.33 35.46
C ALA A 665 -21.09 -6.85 35.72
N GLY A 666 -20.22 -7.40 36.58
CA GLY A 666 -20.14 -8.83 36.87
C GLY A 666 -19.63 -9.69 35.71
N ALA A 667 -18.78 -9.13 34.85
CA ALA A 667 -18.24 -9.81 33.66
C ALA A 667 -16.79 -9.41 33.40
N VAL A 668 -15.92 -10.38 33.07
CA VAL A 668 -14.50 -10.14 32.77
C VAL A 668 -14.28 -10.24 31.26
N LEU A 669 -13.79 -9.16 30.66
CA LEU A 669 -13.51 -9.12 29.22
C LEU A 669 -12.23 -9.90 28.88
N GLN A 670 -12.29 -10.69 27.81
CA GLN A 670 -11.18 -11.48 27.30
C GLN A 670 -10.51 -10.81 26.09
N GLY A 671 -9.26 -11.21 25.85
CA GLY A 671 -8.45 -10.75 24.72
C GLY A 671 -7.97 -9.30 24.84
N ASP A 672 -7.54 -8.74 23.70
CA ASP A 672 -7.19 -7.31 23.61
C ASP A 672 -8.42 -6.45 23.82
N ILE A 673 -8.29 -5.45 24.70
CA ILE A 673 -9.39 -4.58 25.11
C ILE A 673 -9.24 -3.20 24.50
N HIS A 674 -10.27 -2.75 23.81
CA HIS A 674 -10.39 -1.40 23.29
C HIS A 674 -11.30 -0.56 24.17
N CYS A 675 -10.83 0.63 24.55
CA CYS A 675 -11.59 1.60 25.33
C CYS A 675 -12.00 2.78 24.44
N TYR A 676 -13.28 3.12 24.45
CA TYR A 676 -13.84 4.26 23.73
C TYR A 676 -14.54 5.23 24.70
N GLN A 677 -14.35 6.52 24.46
CA GLN A 677 -15.27 7.56 24.92
C GLN A 677 -16.01 8.11 23.71
N ILE A 678 -17.31 7.89 23.67
CA ILE A 678 -18.19 8.27 22.55
C ILE A 678 -19.23 9.22 23.09
N TYR A 679 -19.50 10.30 22.37
CA TYR A 679 -20.47 11.30 22.80
C TYR A 679 -21.43 11.67 21.67
N LYS A 680 -22.60 12.16 22.06
CA LYS A 680 -23.60 12.72 21.15
C LYS A 680 -23.44 14.24 21.12
N PRO A 681 -22.97 14.84 20.00
CA PRO A 681 -22.85 16.28 19.89
C PRO A 681 -24.20 16.97 19.76
N ASP A 682 -24.38 18.13 20.41
CA ASP A 682 -25.40 19.08 19.99
C ASP A 682 -24.91 19.82 18.74
N LYS A 683 -25.18 19.26 17.56
CA LYS A 683 -24.75 19.86 16.28
C LYS A 683 -25.25 21.30 16.10
N GLY A 684 -26.34 21.70 16.76
CA GLY A 684 -26.85 23.07 16.73
C GLY A 684 -26.04 24.06 17.58
N SER A 685 -25.23 23.55 18.52
CA SER A 685 -24.34 24.35 19.37
C SER A 685 -22.95 24.59 18.77
N LEU A 686 -22.67 24.01 17.59
CA LEU A 686 -21.37 24.14 16.94
C LEU A 686 -21.03 25.63 16.75
N SER A 687 -19.93 26.05 17.36
CA SER A 687 -19.55 27.46 17.41
C SER A 687 -18.04 27.63 17.30
N THR A 688 -17.65 28.85 16.97
CA THR A 688 -16.24 29.29 16.95
C THR A 688 -15.95 29.99 18.27
N PRO A 689 -14.96 29.55 19.06
CA PRO A 689 -14.65 30.20 20.33
C PRO A 689 -14.15 31.64 20.13
N PRO A 690 -14.44 32.56 21.08
CA PRO A 690 -13.96 33.92 20.99
C PRO A 690 -12.42 33.98 20.98
N GLY A 691 -11.85 34.64 19.98
CA GLY A 691 -10.42 34.86 19.87
C GLY A 691 -9.62 33.77 19.13
N ASP A 692 -10.25 32.66 18.74
CA ASP A 692 -9.59 31.62 17.93
C ASP A 692 -10.53 31.03 16.87
N PHE A 693 -10.43 31.56 15.63
CA PHE A 693 -11.22 31.08 14.50
C PHE A 693 -10.75 29.73 13.94
N THR A 694 -9.57 29.26 14.35
CA THR A 694 -9.02 27.97 13.93
C THR A 694 -9.57 26.80 14.73
N LYS A 695 -10.44 27.08 15.72
CA LYS A 695 -11.08 26.09 16.57
C LYS A 695 -12.58 26.03 16.36
N ARG A 696 -13.16 24.90 16.73
CA ARG A 696 -14.61 24.70 16.81
C ARG A 696 -14.94 24.04 18.13
N GLN A 697 -16.02 24.48 18.77
CA GLN A 697 -16.52 23.93 20.01
C GLN A 697 -17.95 23.43 19.83
N VAL A 698 -18.26 22.29 20.43
CA VAL A 698 -19.59 21.69 20.40
C VAL A 698 -19.96 21.15 21.78
N GLU A 699 -21.18 21.44 22.23
CA GLU A 699 -21.72 20.94 23.49
C GLU A 699 -21.99 19.43 23.42
N ILE A 700 -21.84 18.77 24.57
CA ILE A 700 -22.12 17.35 24.73
C ILE A 700 -23.56 17.16 25.24
N LEU A 701 -24.39 16.42 24.50
CA LEU A 701 -25.72 16.02 24.95
C LEU A 701 -25.69 14.76 25.83
N GLU A 702 -24.84 13.82 25.46
CA GLU A 702 -24.70 12.52 26.11
C GLU A 702 -23.26 12.04 25.96
N MET A 703 -22.67 11.49 27.01
CA MET A 703 -21.34 10.88 27.00
C MET A 703 -21.44 9.42 27.40
N THR A 704 -20.69 8.57 26.73
CA THR A 704 -20.66 7.12 26.96
C THR A 704 -19.22 6.64 27.03
N CYS A 705 -18.98 5.64 27.86
CA CYS A 705 -17.70 4.96 27.96
C CYS A 705 -17.92 3.48 27.70
N SER A 706 -17.06 2.88 26.88
CA SER A 706 -17.15 1.47 26.54
C SER A 706 -15.78 0.78 26.59
N PHE A 707 -15.73 -0.40 27.20
CA PHE A 707 -14.63 -1.35 27.03
C PHE A 707 -15.14 -2.50 26.16
N VAL A 708 -14.43 -2.82 25.08
CA VAL A 708 -14.84 -3.85 24.11
C VAL A 708 -13.74 -4.90 24.06
N GLY A 709 -14.08 -6.13 24.43
CA GLY A 709 -13.23 -7.31 24.28
C GLY A 709 -13.68 -8.20 23.12
N GLU A 710 -13.23 -9.45 23.11
CA GLU A 710 -13.52 -10.42 22.05
C GLU A 710 -14.99 -10.87 21.97
N GLU A 711 -15.60 -11.16 23.12
CA GLU A 711 -16.94 -11.79 23.17
C GLU A 711 -17.98 -10.91 23.86
N ALA A 712 -17.56 -9.80 24.46
CA ALA A 712 -18.43 -8.92 25.22
C ALA A 712 -17.91 -7.49 25.20
N LEU A 713 -18.82 -6.55 25.46
CA LEU A 713 -18.49 -5.19 25.80
C LEU A 713 -19.15 -4.77 27.11
N LEU A 714 -18.46 -3.90 27.83
CA LEU A 714 -18.99 -3.17 28.97
C LEU A 714 -19.26 -1.74 28.52
N SER A 715 -20.42 -1.19 28.83
CA SER A 715 -20.73 0.21 28.53
C SER A 715 -21.49 0.89 29.65
N LYS A 716 -21.29 2.20 29.77
CA LYS A 716 -22.09 3.08 30.62
C LYS A 716 -22.41 4.40 29.93
N ARG A 717 -23.53 5.01 30.31
CA ARG A 717 -24.00 6.32 29.84
C ARG A 717 -24.00 7.31 31.01
N GLY A 718 -23.21 8.37 30.93
CA GLY A 718 -23.00 9.31 32.04
C GLY A 718 -22.56 8.60 33.32
N ASP A 719 -23.29 8.86 34.42
CA ASP A 719 -23.04 8.29 35.74
C ASP A 719 -23.83 7.00 36.03
N ALA A 720 -24.43 6.38 35.00
CA ALA A 720 -25.08 5.08 35.15
C ALA A 720 -24.07 3.96 35.47
N ALA A 721 -24.57 2.87 36.05
CA ALA A 721 -23.79 1.66 36.29
C ALA A 721 -23.33 1.02 34.97
N TRP A 722 -22.18 0.36 35.02
CA TRP A 722 -21.66 -0.46 33.92
C TRP A 722 -22.61 -1.62 33.61
N THR A 723 -22.87 -1.83 32.33
CA THR A 723 -23.70 -2.93 31.82
C THR A 723 -22.89 -3.77 30.85
N VAL A 724 -23.13 -5.08 30.85
CA VAL A 724 -22.51 -6.02 29.92
C VAL A 724 -23.45 -6.30 28.74
N GLN A 725 -22.88 -6.36 27.54
CA GLN A 725 -23.53 -6.87 26.34
C GLN A 725 -22.61 -7.91 25.70
N TYR A 726 -23.13 -9.12 25.47
CA TYR A 726 -22.41 -10.16 24.76
C TYR A 726 -22.51 -9.94 23.25
N LEU A 727 -21.40 -10.19 22.56
CA LEU A 727 -21.24 -10.03 21.12
C LEU A 727 -21.45 -11.41 20.47
N GLY A 728 -22.20 -11.43 19.38
CA GLY A 728 -22.64 -12.67 18.70
C GLY A 728 -22.16 -12.75 17.27
#